data_AF-A0A353DVV5-F1
#
_entry.id   AF-A0A353DVV5-F1
#
_cell.length_a   1.000
_cell.length_b   1.000
_cell.length_c   1.000
_cell.angle_alpha   90.00
_cell.angle_beta   90.00
_cell.angle_gamma   90.00
#
_symmetry.space_group_name_H-M   'P 1'
#
loop_
_entity.id
_entity.type
_entity.pdbx_description
1 polymer ?
#
loop_
_entity_poly.entity_id
_entity_poly.type
_entity_poly.pdbx_seq_one_letter_code
_entity_poly.pdbx_strand_id
1 'polypeptide(L)'
;GQLDLLEGAGVMLTGAVNRALSSVQLQWGESLSPALAIEQTSFQSDWLDSQDVYSASIEWEDHLGFTQARPWTLAIRQQADQTPGIQFPQLFREMAILETEALEIQTRVIDDYGIKEFGLVWKSVDGVEPSAETLALDFTDASLNRSQKELNVSFYFSPNLYGIAPGDLVELYGHVTDFYPGREPSQTPLYRIHIVSSVEHAERIRQQLETLMTEIEDVSRLEQSIADATNETLEDFDNLSPEDLESRVEDQATDQKLNAGHLSELAQKGMETLRDAMRNPAFSNEMMSEWSQTLSQMQELAQQQMQEAAQALEQAATPPSPSSPSSPSPPSQSKPSSQQASPASSSPSPQEQALQEAQQQEQEILEALQDLQAMVNEDLDKLQALTLAQRLRGLGQTESELESSLMDGAESTLGLFTDELPPRWRAAHQKLGETQQETAGKAGELQEEIGRFFERTQQEPYGEVSEAMKEKQTVEGLTATQEMILKNITMDAADQIAVWARQFEAWASQLEPDEESEGAGGGEGEGGGEDQQQDLTEQLMALLRMRESELNLRMQTRLLDRPSQQQANKETRTKELSKQQSEMQEALLDIRAEVPLPFMDPVFEEIHGHMGNAADGLARGETHAEVVEAETQSINTLTDAINLLNEQAQKNNPSSSASQSMSLMMQMMMASQSMGQQSNSPQDGGSSAGGDTDRQAGDSTGADEGDAAESRTVSKGSGQAFNLPAEFRKSFELYFQQLEQLSPPENLSNGGTP
;
A
#
# COMPACT_ATOMS: atom_id res chain seq x y z
N GLY A 1 50.23 -10.40 -13.16
CA GLY A 1 49.13 -10.38 -12.16
C GLY A 1 48.25 -9.18 -12.42
N GLN A 2 47.16 -9.01 -11.69
CA GLN A 2 46.30 -7.83 -11.73
C GLN A 2 46.14 -7.26 -10.31
N LEU A 3 46.14 -5.94 -10.17
CA LEU A 3 45.91 -5.20 -8.94
C LEU A 3 44.86 -4.12 -9.23
N ASP A 4 43.74 -4.16 -8.51
CA ASP A 4 42.71 -3.14 -8.58
C ASP A 4 42.92 -2.16 -7.41
N LEU A 5 42.92 -0.85 -7.70
CA LEU A 5 43.23 0.23 -6.76
C LEU A 5 42.19 1.34 -6.83
N LEU A 6 41.94 2.00 -5.70
CA LEU A 6 41.19 3.24 -5.68
C LEU A 6 42.05 4.36 -6.30
N GLU A 7 41.44 5.21 -7.13
CA GLU A 7 42.11 6.39 -7.68
C GLU A 7 42.74 7.25 -6.55
N GLY A 8 44.03 7.56 -6.69
CA GLY A 8 44.77 8.37 -5.70
C GLY A 8 45.28 7.60 -4.48
N ALA A 9 45.13 6.27 -4.42
CA ALA A 9 45.68 5.46 -3.34
C ALA A 9 47.22 5.40 -3.41
N GLY A 10 47.89 5.48 -2.25
CA GLY A 10 49.32 5.17 -2.16
C GLY A 10 49.54 3.65 -2.20
N VAL A 11 50.54 3.18 -2.95
CA VAL A 11 50.89 1.76 -3.01
C VAL A 11 52.29 1.52 -2.48
N MET A 12 52.46 0.51 -1.64
CA MET A 12 53.78 0.05 -1.19
C MET A 12 53.97 -1.41 -1.62
N LEU A 13 55.01 -1.67 -2.40
CA LEU A 13 55.32 -3.00 -2.90
C LEU A 13 56.41 -3.65 -2.06
N THR A 14 56.15 -4.86 -1.59
CA THR A 14 57.13 -5.70 -0.89
C THR A 14 57.29 -7.03 -1.63
N GLY A 15 58.52 -7.46 -1.86
CA GLY A 15 58.79 -8.73 -2.52
C GLY A 15 59.90 -9.52 -1.83
N ALA A 16 59.88 -10.83 -2.00
CA ALA A 16 60.90 -11.74 -1.50
C ALA A 16 61.31 -12.74 -2.58
N VAL A 17 62.60 -13.05 -2.64
CA VAL A 17 63.20 -14.04 -3.53
C VAL A 17 63.97 -15.07 -2.71
N ASN A 18 64.39 -16.17 -3.34
CA ASN A 18 65.10 -17.25 -2.66
C ASN A 18 66.63 -17.04 -2.56
N ARG A 19 67.16 -15.92 -3.05
CA ARG A 19 68.61 -15.63 -3.12
C ARG A 19 68.90 -14.15 -2.85
N ALA A 20 70.09 -13.84 -2.34
CA ALA A 20 70.45 -12.46 -1.99
C ALA A 20 70.55 -11.57 -3.24
N LEU A 21 69.82 -10.45 -3.21
CA LEU A 21 69.67 -9.50 -4.30
C LEU A 21 70.79 -8.46 -4.29
N SER A 22 71.34 -8.15 -5.46
CA SER A 22 72.31 -7.08 -5.66
C SER A 22 71.65 -5.79 -6.14
N SER A 23 70.60 -5.90 -6.98
CA SER A 23 69.80 -4.77 -7.42
C SER A 23 68.36 -5.18 -7.73
N VAL A 24 67.42 -4.26 -7.52
CA VAL A 24 66.02 -4.39 -7.94
C VAL A 24 65.60 -3.07 -8.58
N GLN A 25 65.04 -3.15 -9.78
CA GLN A 25 64.46 -2.04 -10.52
C GLN A 25 62.96 -2.28 -10.61
N LEU A 26 62.18 -1.33 -10.10
CA LEU A 26 60.74 -1.30 -10.29
C LEU A 26 60.44 -0.20 -11.31
N GLN A 27 59.75 -0.60 -12.37
CA GLN A 27 59.09 0.30 -13.29
C GLN A 27 57.62 0.39 -12.88
N TRP A 28 57.17 1.59 -12.54
CA TRP A 28 55.80 1.89 -12.12
C TRP A 28 55.21 2.85 -13.16
N GLY A 29 54.39 2.31 -14.07
CA GLY A 29 53.91 3.00 -15.27
C GLY A 29 55.05 3.32 -16.24
N GLU A 30 55.16 4.58 -16.64
CA GLU A 30 56.26 5.08 -17.47
C GLU A 30 57.49 5.53 -16.64
N SER A 31 57.37 5.53 -15.31
CA SER A 31 58.43 6.00 -14.41
C SER A 31 59.26 4.83 -13.85
N LEU A 32 60.56 5.03 -13.78
CA LEU A 32 61.48 4.15 -13.05
C LEU A 32 61.56 4.63 -11.60
N SER A 33 61.20 3.77 -10.65
CA SER A 33 61.27 4.14 -9.24
C SER A 33 62.74 4.33 -8.81
N PRO A 34 63.01 5.13 -7.76
CA PRO A 34 64.34 5.16 -7.14
C PRO A 34 64.74 3.77 -6.60
N ALA A 35 66.03 3.59 -6.31
CA ALA A 35 66.59 2.32 -5.84
C ALA A 35 65.83 1.82 -4.60
N LEU A 36 65.25 0.62 -4.73
CA LEU A 36 64.46 -0.02 -3.67
C LEU A 36 65.33 -0.38 -2.47
N ALA A 37 64.75 -0.36 -1.28
CA ALA A 37 65.43 -0.87 -0.09
C ALA A 37 65.55 -2.39 -0.19
N ILE A 38 66.78 -2.93 -0.19
CA ILE A 38 67.06 -4.36 -0.30
C ILE A 38 67.59 -4.88 1.04
N GLU A 39 66.92 -5.86 1.60
CA GLU A 39 67.34 -6.60 2.79
C GLU A 39 67.58 -8.06 2.43
N GLN A 40 68.81 -8.37 2.02
CA GLN A 40 69.26 -9.69 1.55
C GLN A 40 68.36 -10.28 0.47
N THR A 41 67.34 -11.04 0.87
CA THR A 41 66.42 -11.77 0.01
C THR A 41 65.07 -11.06 -0.18
N SER A 42 64.89 -9.88 0.40
CA SER A 42 63.65 -9.11 0.31
C SER A 42 63.90 -7.68 -0.16
N PHE A 43 62.86 -7.06 -0.72
CA PHE A 43 62.89 -5.67 -1.10
C PHE A 43 61.57 -4.98 -0.78
N GLN A 44 61.63 -3.67 -0.58
CA GLN A 44 60.48 -2.82 -0.31
C GLN A 44 60.61 -1.49 -1.06
N SER A 45 59.51 -1.03 -1.66
CA SER A 45 59.40 0.32 -2.22
C SER A 45 58.99 1.33 -1.16
N ASP A 46 59.28 2.61 -1.41
CA ASP A 46 58.56 3.70 -0.77
C ASP A 46 57.09 3.71 -1.23
N TRP A 47 56.26 4.56 -0.63
CA TRP A 47 54.90 4.80 -1.09
C TRP A 47 54.92 5.41 -2.49
N LEU A 48 54.30 4.72 -3.44
CA LEU A 48 54.18 5.11 -4.84
C LEU A 48 52.82 5.76 -5.06
N ASP A 49 52.81 6.83 -5.84
CA ASP A 49 51.58 7.43 -6.34
C ASP A 49 50.99 6.53 -7.44
N SER A 50 49.71 6.20 -7.34
CA SER A 50 49.02 5.34 -8.30
C SER A 50 48.28 6.11 -9.38
N GLN A 51 48.24 7.44 -9.33
CA GLN A 51 47.53 8.26 -10.30
C GLN A 51 48.05 8.02 -11.73
N ASP A 52 47.16 7.71 -12.67
CA ASP A 52 47.46 7.44 -14.09
C ASP A 52 48.45 6.28 -14.36
N VAL A 53 48.62 5.36 -13.42
CA VAL A 53 49.45 4.16 -13.58
C VAL A 53 48.60 2.92 -13.90
N TYR A 54 48.90 2.26 -15.02
CA TYR A 54 48.15 1.11 -15.53
C TYR A 54 48.94 -0.20 -15.57
N SER A 55 50.25 -0.14 -15.33
CA SER A 55 51.08 -1.34 -15.24
C SER A 55 52.33 -1.08 -14.41
N ALA A 56 52.87 -2.16 -13.83
CA ALA A 56 54.16 -2.15 -13.18
C ALA A 56 54.97 -3.38 -13.59
N SER A 57 56.28 -3.25 -13.66
CA SER A 57 57.19 -4.38 -13.88
C SER A 57 58.38 -4.31 -12.97
N ILE A 58 58.80 -5.47 -12.46
CA ILE A 58 59.96 -5.59 -11.57
C ILE A 58 61.03 -6.38 -12.28
N GLU A 59 62.26 -5.87 -12.25
CA GLU A 59 63.48 -6.54 -12.64
C GLU A 59 64.47 -6.63 -11.48
N TRP A 60 65.14 -7.76 -11.34
CA TRP A 60 66.11 -7.95 -10.27
C TRP A 60 67.33 -8.73 -10.75
N GLU A 61 68.44 -8.48 -10.08
CA GLU A 61 69.72 -9.16 -10.26
C GLU A 61 70.24 -9.64 -8.91
N ASP A 62 70.76 -10.86 -8.84
CA ASP A 62 71.40 -11.39 -7.64
C ASP A 62 72.90 -11.02 -7.57
N HIS A 63 73.57 -11.35 -6.47
CA HIS A 63 75.02 -11.10 -6.32
C HIS A 63 75.92 -11.91 -7.28
N LEU A 64 75.38 -12.89 -8.00
CA LEU A 64 76.10 -13.68 -8.99
C LEU A 64 75.79 -13.24 -10.44
N GLY A 65 74.99 -12.19 -10.62
CA GLY A 65 74.60 -11.66 -11.93
C GLY A 65 73.49 -12.44 -12.63
N PHE A 66 72.76 -13.30 -11.91
CA PHE A 66 71.56 -13.94 -12.46
C PHE A 66 70.35 -13.02 -12.32
N THR A 67 69.60 -12.91 -13.40
CA THR A 67 68.31 -12.23 -13.46
C THR A 67 67.18 -13.23 -13.70
N GLN A 68 65.96 -12.79 -13.49
CA GLN A 68 64.75 -13.55 -13.78
C GLN A 68 64.61 -13.89 -15.28
N ALA A 69 64.03 -15.07 -15.57
CA ALA A 69 63.85 -15.54 -16.95
C ALA A 69 62.82 -14.73 -17.76
N ARG A 70 61.86 -14.09 -17.07
CA ARG A 70 60.88 -13.15 -17.65
C ARG A 70 60.58 -12.05 -16.64
N PRO A 71 60.41 -10.79 -17.10
CA PRO A 71 59.92 -9.71 -16.25
C PRO A 71 58.59 -10.05 -15.59
N TRP A 72 58.49 -9.82 -14.29
CA TRP A 72 57.20 -9.91 -13.62
C TRP A 72 56.42 -8.64 -13.92
N THR A 73 55.24 -8.79 -14.52
CA THR A 73 54.35 -7.68 -14.85
C THR A 73 53.06 -7.75 -14.04
N LEU A 74 52.61 -6.58 -13.60
CA LEU A 74 51.37 -6.34 -12.88
C LEU A 74 50.52 -5.36 -13.68
N ALA A 75 49.35 -5.77 -14.12
CA ALA A 75 48.35 -4.84 -14.64
C ALA A 75 47.69 -4.13 -13.45
N ILE A 76 47.59 -2.81 -13.53
CA ILE A 76 46.97 -1.98 -12.49
C ILE A 76 45.69 -1.42 -13.08
N ARG A 77 44.56 -1.65 -12.42
CA ARG A 77 43.29 -1.00 -12.77
C ARG A 77 42.92 -0.03 -11.67
N GLN A 78 42.66 1.21 -12.05
CA GLN A 78 42.16 2.21 -11.14
C GLN A 78 40.63 2.25 -11.23
N GLN A 79 39.98 2.34 -10.08
CA GLN A 79 38.54 2.51 -9.95
C GLN A 79 38.28 3.76 -9.08
N ALA A 80 37.39 4.63 -9.55
CA ALA A 80 36.91 5.76 -8.78
C ALA A 80 35.94 5.27 -7.69
N ASP A 81 35.98 5.94 -6.54
CA ASP A 81 35.09 5.70 -5.40
C ASP A 81 33.65 6.12 -5.76
N GLN A 82 32.69 5.21 -5.70
CA GLN A 82 31.32 5.51 -6.11
C GLN A 82 30.57 6.29 -5.04
N THR A 83 29.60 7.12 -5.45
CA THR A 83 28.76 7.85 -4.49
C THR A 83 27.84 6.89 -3.76
N PRO A 84 27.64 7.07 -2.44
CA PRO A 84 26.75 6.21 -1.68
C PRO A 84 25.31 6.35 -2.16
N GLY A 85 24.60 5.23 -2.22
CA GLY A 85 23.19 5.18 -2.58
C GLY A 85 22.31 4.96 -1.36
N ILE A 86 21.19 5.69 -1.29
CA ILE A 86 20.12 5.51 -0.30
C ILE A 86 18.77 5.40 -1.03
N GLN A 87 17.95 4.44 -0.62
CA GLN A 87 16.63 4.20 -1.19
C GLN A 87 15.63 3.76 -0.12
N PHE A 88 14.36 4.09 -0.36
CA PHE A 88 13.22 3.58 0.40
C PHE A 88 12.41 2.65 -0.50
N PRO A 89 12.68 1.33 -0.51
CA PRO A 89 12.13 0.42 -1.51
C PRO A 89 10.61 0.29 -1.49
N GLN A 90 10.00 0.47 -0.32
CA GLN A 90 8.57 0.26 -0.08
C GLN A 90 7.77 1.57 0.07
N LEU A 91 8.44 2.73 0.03
CA LEU A 91 7.78 4.01 0.22
C LEU A 91 7.34 4.59 -1.13
N PHE A 92 6.07 4.94 -1.25
CA PHE A 92 5.54 5.67 -2.41
C PHE A 92 5.82 7.17 -2.29
N ARG A 93 6.09 7.83 -3.42
CA ARG A 93 6.42 9.28 -3.45
C ARG A 93 5.33 10.16 -2.87
N GLU A 94 4.08 9.75 -2.99
CA GLU A 94 2.91 10.42 -2.46
C GLU A 94 1.98 9.37 -1.89
N MET A 95 1.59 9.53 -0.63
CA MET A 95 0.72 8.61 0.08
C MET A 95 -0.08 9.30 1.17
N ALA A 96 -1.11 8.63 1.67
CA ALA A 96 -1.87 9.05 2.83
C ALA A 96 -1.79 7.97 3.92
N ILE A 97 -1.66 8.41 5.17
CA ILE A 97 -1.70 7.54 6.36
C ILE A 97 -2.66 8.14 7.39
N LEU A 98 -3.21 7.29 8.25
CA LEU A 98 -4.03 7.74 9.36
C LEU A 98 -3.17 8.41 10.44
N GLU A 99 -3.74 9.36 11.18
CA GLU A 99 -3.06 10.00 12.32
C GLU A 99 -2.58 8.99 13.37
N THR A 100 -3.37 7.92 13.58
CA THR A 100 -3.12 6.82 14.52
C THR A 100 -2.16 5.76 13.98
N GLU A 101 -1.73 5.88 12.73
CA GLU A 101 -0.91 4.88 12.08
C GLU A 101 0.58 5.05 12.40
N ALA A 102 1.31 3.94 12.44
CA ALA A 102 2.74 3.88 12.42
C ALA A 102 3.24 3.25 11.12
N LEU A 103 4.16 3.92 10.46
CA LEU A 103 4.77 3.53 9.20
C LEU A 103 6.18 2.97 9.44
N GLU A 104 6.47 1.80 8.86
CA GLU A 104 7.84 1.27 8.77
C GLU A 104 8.52 1.76 7.47
N ILE A 105 9.59 2.52 7.63
CA ILE A 105 10.39 3.05 6.53
C ILE A 105 11.64 2.19 6.38
N GLN A 106 11.54 1.18 5.52
CA GLN A 106 12.67 0.34 5.15
C GLN A 106 13.67 1.14 4.32
N THR A 107 14.89 1.25 4.84
CA THR A 107 15.97 2.01 4.22
C THR A 107 17.08 1.08 3.79
N ARG A 108 17.40 1.13 2.49
CA ARG A 108 18.52 0.41 1.89
C ARG A 108 19.62 1.39 1.55
N VAL A 109 20.80 1.18 2.14
CA VAL A 109 21.99 2.01 1.91
C VAL A 109 23.11 1.13 1.36
N ILE A 110 23.75 1.58 0.29
CA ILE A 110 24.79 0.82 -0.42
C ILE A 110 25.97 1.72 -0.73
N ASP A 111 27.17 1.22 -0.47
CA ASP A 111 28.44 1.88 -0.77
C ASP A 111 29.56 0.85 -1.00
N ASP A 112 30.57 1.17 -1.81
CA ASP A 112 31.68 0.26 -2.12
C ASP A 112 32.83 0.30 -1.10
N TYR A 113 33.01 1.41 -0.37
CA TYR A 113 34.08 1.61 0.62
C TYR A 113 33.61 1.89 2.06
N GLY A 114 32.30 1.90 2.28
CA GLY A 114 31.65 1.90 3.58
C GLY A 114 30.90 3.20 3.89
N ILE A 115 29.80 3.06 4.63
CA ILE A 115 28.93 4.17 5.00
C ILE A 115 29.41 4.82 6.30
N LYS A 116 29.53 6.15 6.30
CA LYS A 116 29.96 6.92 7.47
C LYS A 116 28.79 7.34 8.34
N GLU A 117 27.73 7.85 7.73
CA GLU A 117 26.50 8.28 8.38
C GLU A 117 25.36 8.22 7.37
N PHE A 118 24.17 7.90 7.85
CA PHE A 118 22.95 8.03 7.08
C PHE A 118 21.81 8.35 8.04
N GLY A 119 20.74 8.91 7.50
CA GLY A 119 19.57 9.20 8.28
C GLY A 119 18.41 9.68 7.44
N LEU A 120 17.32 9.98 8.13
CA LEU A 120 16.08 10.47 7.55
C LEU A 120 15.74 11.82 8.16
N VAL A 121 15.26 12.71 7.30
CA VAL A 121 14.77 14.02 7.70
C VAL A 121 13.32 14.11 7.28
N TRP A 122 12.48 14.57 8.20
CA TRP A 122 11.10 14.92 7.92
C TRP A 122 10.80 16.32 8.44
N LYS A 123 9.81 16.97 7.84
CA LYS A 123 9.22 18.22 8.34
C LYS A 123 7.73 18.26 7.98
N SER A 124 6.90 18.81 8.84
CA SER A 124 5.53 19.19 8.46
C SER A 124 5.58 20.55 7.75
N VAL A 125 4.80 20.73 6.68
CA VAL A 125 4.76 21.98 5.89
C VAL A 125 4.15 23.13 6.68
N ASP A 126 3.09 22.86 7.44
CA ASP A 126 2.33 23.85 8.22
C ASP A 126 2.32 23.54 9.74
N GLY A 127 2.89 22.41 10.14
CA GLY A 127 2.85 21.89 11.50
C GLY A 127 4.19 21.94 12.25
N VAL A 128 4.42 20.92 13.07
CA VAL A 128 5.59 20.83 13.95
C VAL A 128 6.84 20.42 13.16
N GLU A 129 7.92 21.19 13.29
CA GLU A 129 9.25 20.77 12.82
C GLU A 129 9.94 19.93 13.90
N PRO A 130 10.52 18.77 13.55
CA PRO A 130 11.28 17.99 14.51
C PRO A 130 12.55 18.73 14.92
N SER A 131 12.93 18.60 16.19
CA SER A 131 14.21 19.11 16.66
C SER A 131 15.37 18.32 16.04
N ALA A 132 16.54 18.95 15.90
CA ALA A 132 17.75 18.26 15.44
C ALA A 132 18.14 17.07 16.34
N GLU A 133 17.82 17.15 17.64
CA GLU A 133 18.02 16.03 18.57
C GLU A 133 17.06 14.87 18.29
N THR A 134 15.80 15.15 17.97
CA THR A 134 14.80 14.15 17.55
C THR A 134 15.24 13.42 16.29
N LEU A 135 15.67 14.16 15.27
CA LEU A 135 16.17 13.57 14.02
C LEU A 135 17.42 12.70 14.28
N ALA A 136 18.34 13.15 15.12
CA ALA A 136 19.55 12.40 15.46
C ALA A 136 19.23 11.10 16.23
N LEU A 137 18.25 11.11 17.14
CA LEU A 137 17.94 9.95 17.99
C LEU A 137 17.04 8.94 17.29
N ASP A 138 16.03 9.42 16.55
CA ASP A 138 14.98 8.56 15.99
C ASP A 138 15.25 8.16 14.54
N PHE A 139 16.09 8.91 13.83
CA PHE A 139 16.29 8.76 12.38
C PHE A 139 17.75 8.67 11.96
N THR A 140 18.64 8.23 12.86
CA THR A 140 20.02 7.82 12.51
C THR A 140 20.36 6.47 13.14
N ASP A 141 21.35 5.77 12.59
CA ASP A 141 21.90 4.55 13.17
C ASP A 141 23.39 4.72 13.46
N ALA A 142 23.75 4.64 14.75
CA ALA A 142 25.11 4.80 15.22
C ALA A 142 25.92 3.48 15.26
N SER A 143 25.29 2.34 14.94
CA SER A 143 25.92 1.00 14.98
C SER A 143 26.80 0.67 13.75
N LEU A 144 27.02 1.66 12.88
CA LEU A 144 27.75 1.55 11.62
C LEU A 144 29.19 1.02 11.80
N ASN A 145 29.54 0.04 10.96
CA ASN A 145 30.92 -0.45 10.84
C ASN A 145 31.49 -0.11 9.45
N ARG A 146 32.75 0.36 9.41
CA ARG A 146 33.46 0.77 8.18
C ARG A 146 33.52 -0.29 7.08
N SER A 147 33.31 -1.57 7.41
CA SER A 147 33.35 -2.66 6.44
C SER A 147 31.98 -3.01 5.83
N GLN A 148 30.89 -2.40 6.27
CA GLN A 148 29.55 -2.69 5.76
C GLN A 148 29.31 -1.92 4.46
N LYS A 149 29.19 -2.67 3.36
CA LYS A 149 28.90 -2.16 2.01
C LYS A 149 27.41 -2.04 1.71
N GLU A 150 26.60 -2.76 2.47
CA GLU A 150 25.15 -2.73 2.36
C GLU A 150 24.56 -2.77 3.76
N LEU A 151 23.59 -1.88 4.01
CA LEU A 151 22.83 -1.79 5.24
C LEU A 151 21.34 -1.72 4.91
N ASN A 152 20.57 -2.56 5.59
CA ASN A 152 19.11 -2.53 5.59
C ASN A 152 18.66 -2.19 7.00
N VAL A 153 18.05 -1.02 7.17
CA VAL A 153 17.62 -0.49 8.47
C VAL A 153 16.20 0.01 8.36
N SER A 154 15.37 -0.32 9.37
CA SER A 154 13.99 0.18 9.47
C SER A 154 13.93 1.38 10.43
N PHE A 155 13.33 2.46 9.96
CA PHE A 155 12.87 3.56 10.80
C PHE A 155 11.36 3.45 11.00
N TYR A 156 10.85 3.92 12.13
CA TYR A 156 9.41 3.97 12.40
C TYR A 156 8.97 5.42 12.49
N PHE A 157 7.80 5.71 11.95
CA PHE A 157 7.23 7.06 11.95
C PHE A 157 5.74 6.98 12.31
N SER A 158 5.30 7.76 13.30
CA SER A 158 3.88 7.85 13.66
C SER A 158 3.49 9.31 13.90
N PRO A 159 2.46 9.85 13.20
CA PRO A 159 2.06 11.25 13.31
C PRO A 159 1.70 11.66 14.74
N ASN A 160 0.85 10.87 15.42
CA ASN A 160 0.41 11.13 16.78
C ASN A 160 1.57 11.18 17.79
N LEU A 161 2.62 10.37 17.57
CA LEU A 161 3.80 10.38 18.44
C LEU A 161 4.65 11.64 18.23
N TYR A 162 4.58 12.30 17.08
CA TYR A 162 5.25 13.57 16.83
C TYR A 162 4.34 14.79 16.99
N GLY A 163 3.07 14.61 17.35
CA GLY A 163 2.10 15.70 17.52
C GLY A 163 1.75 16.39 16.20
N ILE A 164 1.77 15.63 15.11
CA ILE A 164 1.38 16.08 13.77
C ILE A 164 -0.14 15.89 13.66
N ALA A 165 -0.86 16.95 13.33
CA ALA A 165 -2.31 16.94 13.28
C ALA A 165 -2.83 16.40 11.93
N PRO A 166 -4.07 15.90 11.86
CA PRO A 166 -4.75 15.66 10.59
C PRO A 166 -4.76 16.89 9.68
N GLY A 167 -4.66 16.66 8.36
CA GLY A 167 -4.57 17.70 7.34
C GLY A 167 -3.15 18.19 7.05
N ASP A 168 -2.16 17.85 7.89
CA ASP A 168 -0.77 18.21 7.66
C ASP A 168 -0.14 17.40 6.51
N LEU A 169 0.75 18.06 5.77
CA LEU A 169 1.63 17.43 4.79
C LEU A 169 3.03 17.25 5.36
N VAL A 170 3.50 16.01 5.44
CA VAL A 170 4.86 15.67 5.86
C VAL A 170 5.75 15.46 4.63
N GLU A 171 6.82 16.25 4.54
CA GLU A 171 7.87 16.08 3.55
C GLU A 171 9.04 15.31 4.15
N LEU A 172 9.43 14.21 3.51
CA LEU A 172 10.41 13.25 4.02
C LEU A 172 11.48 12.92 2.97
N TYR A 173 12.75 12.87 3.38
CA TYR A 173 13.85 12.40 2.53
C TYR A 173 14.97 11.78 3.35
N GLY A 174 15.72 10.87 2.73
CA GLY A 174 16.91 10.25 3.31
C GLY A 174 18.18 10.96 2.86
N HIS A 175 19.22 10.92 3.70
CA HIS A 175 20.57 11.35 3.36
C HIS A 175 21.61 10.30 3.74
N VAL A 176 22.72 10.25 3.01
CA VAL A 176 23.86 9.37 3.30
C VAL A 176 25.19 10.06 2.97
N THR A 177 26.20 9.87 3.80
CA THR A 177 27.59 10.21 3.48
C THR A 177 28.52 9.01 3.71
N ASP A 178 29.56 8.95 2.90
CA ASP A 178 30.62 7.93 2.96
C ASP A 178 31.86 8.47 3.69
N PHE A 179 32.94 7.69 3.65
CA PHE A 179 34.23 8.12 4.20
C PHE A 179 35.07 8.97 3.24
N TYR A 180 34.58 9.25 2.02
CA TYR A 180 35.32 10.04 1.03
C TYR A 180 35.34 11.53 1.44
N PRO A 181 36.52 12.13 1.68
CA PRO A 181 36.59 13.48 2.23
C PRO A 181 35.97 14.55 1.30
N GLY A 182 35.10 15.40 1.87
CA GLY A 182 34.57 16.59 1.19
C GLY A 182 33.47 16.32 0.16
N ARG A 183 32.91 15.11 0.12
CA ARG A 183 31.75 14.75 -0.71
C ARG A 183 30.47 15.33 -0.10
N GLU A 184 29.58 15.86 -0.94
CA GLU A 184 28.24 16.28 -0.50
C GLU A 184 27.36 15.04 -0.19
N PRO A 185 26.43 15.12 0.77
CA PRO A 185 25.54 14.00 1.07
C PRO A 185 24.66 13.63 -0.13
N SER A 186 24.61 12.35 -0.47
CA SER A 186 23.61 11.84 -1.40
C SER A 186 22.23 11.86 -0.73
N GLN A 187 21.19 12.18 -1.48
CA GLN A 187 19.82 12.27 -0.97
C GLN A 187 18.84 11.47 -1.81
N THR A 188 17.77 10.99 -1.18
CA THR A 188 16.61 10.47 -1.90
C THR A 188 15.81 11.61 -2.55
N PRO A 189 14.91 11.31 -3.49
CA PRO A 189 13.81 12.21 -3.82
C PRO A 189 12.99 12.55 -2.57
N LEU A 190 12.21 13.63 -2.66
CA LEU A 190 11.26 14.02 -1.62
C LEU A 190 10.02 13.12 -1.68
N TYR A 191 9.63 12.60 -0.53
CA TYR A 191 8.41 11.83 -0.30
C TYR A 191 7.40 12.70 0.45
N ARG A 192 6.13 12.57 0.09
CA ARG A 192 5.01 13.36 0.62
C ARG A 192 4.01 12.44 1.28
N ILE A 193 3.79 12.64 2.56
CA ILE A 193 2.86 11.85 3.37
C ILE A 193 1.77 12.79 3.87
N HIS A 194 0.55 12.60 3.39
CA HIS A 194 -0.63 13.32 3.84
C HIS A 194 -1.17 12.65 5.11
N ILE A 195 -1.28 13.40 6.20
CA ILE A 195 -1.87 12.90 7.44
C ILE A 195 -3.37 13.12 7.39
N VAL A 196 -4.14 12.05 7.57
CA VAL A 196 -5.58 12.05 7.37
C VAL A 196 -6.25 11.59 8.65
N SER A 197 -7.33 12.27 9.05
CA SER A 197 -8.15 11.81 10.17
C SER A 197 -8.91 10.54 9.80
N SER A 198 -9.38 9.78 10.80
CA SER A 198 -10.27 8.63 10.58
C SER A 198 -11.50 9.00 9.74
N VAL A 199 -12.04 10.19 9.95
CA VAL A 199 -13.23 10.71 9.24
C VAL A 199 -12.93 11.03 7.78
N GLU A 200 -11.88 11.80 7.50
CA GLU A 200 -11.48 12.15 6.13
C GLU A 200 -11.06 10.91 5.32
N HIS A 201 -10.45 9.94 5.99
CA HIS A 201 -10.11 8.67 5.37
C HIS A 201 -11.37 7.91 4.99
N ALA A 202 -12.37 7.83 5.87
CA ALA A 202 -13.65 7.19 5.55
C ALA A 202 -14.36 7.86 4.36
N GLU A 203 -14.35 9.19 4.29
CA GLU A 203 -14.88 9.93 3.14
C GLU A 203 -14.12 9.64 1.83
N ARG A 204 -12.80 9.45 1.88
CA ARG A 204 -12.02 9.04 0.70
C ARG A 204 -12.43 7.66 0.20
N ILE A 205 -12.57 6.69 1.11
CA ILE A 205 -13.03 5.33 0.78
C ILE A 205 -14.41 5.40 0.13
N ARG A 206 -15.34 6.18 0.71
CA ARG A 206 -16.68 6.39 0.14
C ARG A 206 -16.63 6.97 -1.28
N GLN A 207 -15.80 7.98 -1.53
CA GLN A 207 -15.63 8.56 -2.88
C GLN A 207 -15.03 7.58 -3.90
N GLN A 208 -14.09 6.74 -3.46
CA GLN A 208 -13.53 5.67 -4.30
C GLN A 208 -14.62 4.66 -4.68
N LEU A 209 -15.51 4.33 -3.75
CA LEU A 209 -16.63 3.45 -3.99
C LEU A 209 -17.72 4.04 -4.89
N GLU A 210 -18.05 5.33 -4.75
CA GLU A 210 -18.94 6.02 -5.67
C GLU A 210 -18.40 6.02 -7.12
N THR A 211 -17.08 6.17 -7.24
CA THR A 211 -16.40 6.07 -8.54
C THR A 211 -16.53 4.66 -9.11
N LEU A 212 -16.28 3.65 -8.29
CA LEU A 212 -16.42 2.24 -8.66
C LEU A 212 -17.85 1.92 -9.09
N MET A 213 -18.88 2.42 -8.39
CA MET A 213 -20.28 2.25 -8.76
C MET A 213 -20.58 2.87 -10.14
N THR A 214 -20.07 4.07 -10.40
CA THR A 214 -20.24 4.72 -11.71
C THR A 214 -19.61 3.88 -12.83
N GLU A 215 -18.46 3.26 -12.57
CA GLU A 215 -17.80 2.36 -13.52
C GLU A 215 -18.56 1.03 -13.70
N ILE A 216 -19.24 0.51 -12.66
CA ILE A 216 -20.13 -0.67 -12.79
C ILE A 216 -21.35 -0.35 -13.67
N GLU A 217 -21.93 0.86 -13.56
CA GLU A 217 -23.01 1.26 -14.46
C GLU A 217 -22.57 1.24 -15.92
N ASP A 218 -21.32 1.61 -16.21
CA ASP A 218 -20.76 1.53 -17.55
C ASP A 218 -20.60 0.08 -18.02
N VAL A 219 -20.17 -0.84 -17.15
CA VAL A 219 -20.14 -2.30 -17.43
C VAL A 219 -21.54 -2.81 -17.76
N SER A 220 -22.55 -2.42 -16.98
CA SER A 220 -23.95 -2.82 -17.20
C SER A 220 -24.53 -2.24 -18.48
N ARG A 221 -24.23 -0.98 -18.80
CA ARG A 221 -24.62 -0.35 -20.08
C ARG A 221 -23.99 -1.08 -21.26
N LEU A 222 -22.72 -1.47 -21.15
CA LEU A 222 -22.03 -2.22 -22.20
C LEU A 222 -22.61 -3.62 -22.35
N GLU A 223 -22.88 -4.32 -21.25
CA GLU A 223 -23.52 -5.65 -21.26
C GLU A 223 -24.88 -5.60 -21.95
N GLN A 224 -25.69 -4.58 -21.67
CA GLN A 224 -27.00 -4.42 -22.32
C GLN A 224 -26.83 -4.24 -23.83
N SER A 225 -25.82 -3.47 -24.25
CA SER A 225 -25.53 -3.28 -25.67
C SER A 225 -25.08 -4.59 -26.36
N ILE A 226 -24.33 -5.43 -25.66
CA ILE A 226 -23.88 -6.73 -26.17
C ILE A 226 -25.09 -7.67 -26.29
N ALA A 227 -25.89 -7.78 -25.22
CA ALA A 227 -27.09 -8.60 -25.19
C ALA A 227 -28.12 -8.22 -26.28
N ASP A 228 -28.34 -6.92 -26.47
CA ASP A 228 -29.24 -6.40 -27.52
C ASP A 228 -28.70 -6.75 -28.92
N ALA A 229 -27.39 -6.64 -29.14
CA ALA A 229 -26.75 -7.01 -30.40
C ALA A 229 -26.82 -8.52 -30.65
N THR A 230 -26.58 -9.34 -29.63
CA THR A 230 -26.65 -10.81 -29.72
C THR A 230 -28.07 -11.24 -30.07
N ASN A 231 -29.08 -10.62 -29.44
CA ASN A 231 -30.49 -10.84 -29.80
C ASN A 231 -30.80 -10.39 -31.24
N GLU A 232 -30.29 -9.25 -31.72
CA GLU A 232 -30.44 -8.83 -33.12
C GLU A 232 -29.83 -9.86 -34.09
N THR A 233 -28.63 -10.34 -33.81
CA THR A 233 -27.97 -11.39 -34.62
C THR A 233 -28.76 -12.69 -34.62
N LEU A 234 -29.42 -13.03 -33.51
CA LEU A 234 -30.27 -14.22 -33.37
C LEU A 234 -31.59 -14.08 -34.14
N GLU A 235 -32.22 -12.91 -34.11
CA GLU A 235 -33.43 -12.62 -34.89
C GLU A 235 -33.17 -12.63 -36.40
N ASP A 236 -32.00 -12.15 -36.83
CA ASP A 236 -31.58 -12.10 -38.23
C ASP A 236 -30.81 -13.34 -38.71
N PHE A 237 -30.64 -14.36 -37.87
CA PHE A 237 -29.79 -15.54 -38.12
C PHE A 237 -30.01 -16.18 -39.49
N ASP A 238 -31.28 -16.38 -39.89
CA ASP A 238 -31.65 -17.01 -41.17
C ASP A 238 -31.34 -16.13 -42.41
N ASN A 239 -31.13 -14.83 -42.22
CA ASN A 239 -30.90 -13.85 -43.29
C ASN A 239 -29.42 -13.47 -43.47
N LEU A 240 -28.55 -13.80 -42.51
CA LEU A 240 -27.14 -13.44 -42.51
C LEU A 240 -26.31 -14.39 -43.38
N SER A 241 -25.26 -13.85 -44.02
CA SER A 241 -24.25 -14.70 -44.64
C SER A 241 -23.32 -15.29 -43.58
N PRO A 242 -22.66 -16.44 -43.83
CA PRO A 242 -21.72 -17.02 -42.87
C PRO A 242 -20.58 -16.06 -42.48
N GLU A 243 -20.10 -15.23 -43.41
CA GLU A 243 -19.05 -14.23 -43.14
C GLU A 243 -19.58 -13.08 -42.26
N ASP A 244 -20.82 -12.63 -42.49
CA ASP A 244 -21.43 -11.56 -41.68
C ASP A 244 -21.79 -12.06 -40.27
N LEU A 245 -22.25 -13.30 -40.14
CA LEU A 245 -22.51 -13.96 -38.85
C LEU A 245 -21.21 -14.09 -38.04
N GLU A 246 -20.16 -14.63 -38.65
CA GLU A 246 -18.86 -14.81 -38.01
C GLU A 246 -18.30 -13.47 -37.53
N SER A 247 -18.32 -12.43 -38.38
CA SER A 247 -17.86 -11.09 -38.01
C SER A 247 -18.66 -10.48 -36.84
N ARG A 248 -20.00 -10.56 -36.86
CA ARG A 248 -20.83 -9.99 -35.79
C ARG A 248 -20.59 -10.70 -34.46
N VAL A 249 -20.52 -12.02 -34.49
CA VAL A 249 -20.34 -12.84 -33.29
C VAL A 249 -18.90 -12.71 -32.75
N GLU A 250 -17.89 -12.54 -33.60
CA GLU A 250 -16.52 -12.26 -33.17
C GLU A 250 -16.39 -10.87 -32.50
N ASP A 251 -17.06 -9.85 -33.05
CA ASP A 251 -17.14 -8.52 -32.44
C ASP A 251 -17.81 -8.61 -31.06
N GLN A 252 -18.96 -9.29 -30.96
CA GLN A 252 -19.70 -9.52 -29.70
C GLN A 252 -18.86 -10.28 -28.67
N ALA A 253 -18.18 -11.36 -29.09
CA ALA A 253 -17.31 -12.14 -28.20
C ALA A 253 -16.14 -11.30 -27.68
N THR A 254 -15.58 -10.43 -28.53
CA THR A 254 -14.50 -9.52 -28.15
C THR A 254 -14.98 -8.49 -27.15
N ASP A 255 -16.13 -7.87 -27.40
CA ASP A 255 -16.75 -6.90 -26.49
C ASP A 255 -17.08 -7.56 -25.13
N GLN A 256 -17.61 -8.79 -25.14
CA GLN A 256 -17.89 -9.55 -23.91
C GLN A 256 -16.63 -9.81 -23.08
N LYS A 257 -15.52 -10.19 -23.74
CA LYS A 257 -14.22 -10.38 -23.06
C LYS A 257 -13.66 -9.08 -22.49
N LEU A 258 -13.79 -7.98 -23.22
CA LEU A 258 -13.35 -6.67 -22.74
C LEU A 258 -14.19 -6.20 -21.55
N ASN A 259 -15.51 -6.40 -21.60
CA ASN A 259 -16.41 -6.07 -20.51
C ASN A 259 -16.12 -6.90 -19.25
N ALA A 260 -15.90 -8.22 -19.41
CA ALA A 260 -15.47 -9.12 -18.33
C ALA A 260 -14.14 -8.68 -17.72
N GLY A 261 -13.17 -8.30 -18.57
CA GLY A 261 -11.88 -7.76 -18.13
C GLY A 261 -12.03 -6.48 -17.32
N HIS A 262 -12.91 -5.57 -17.76
CA HIS A 262 -13.19 -4.31 -17.05
C HIS A 262 -13.81 -4.60 -15.67
N LEU A 263 -14.85 -5.43 -15.59
CA LEU A 263 -15.47 -5.80 -14.31
C LEU A 263 -14.47 -6.45 -13.34
N SER A 264 -13.57 -7.29 -13.85
CA SER A 264 -12.49 -7.89 -13.05
C SER A 264 -11.51 -6.85 -12.51
N GLU A 265 -11.14 -5.84 -13.31
CA GLU A 265 -10.30 -4.72 -12.86
C GLU A 265 -11.01 -3.90 -11.77
N LEU A 266 -12.32 -3.65 -11.91
CA LEU A 266 -13.13 -2.98 -10.89
C LEU A 266 -13.16 -3.77 -9.59
N ALA A 267 -13.38 -5.08 -9.64
CA ALA A 267 -13.34 -5.94 -8.46
C ALA A 267 -11.99 -5.87 -7.73
N GLN A 268 -10.88 -5.85 -8.47
CA GLN A 268 -9.53 -5.71 -7.90
C GLN A 268 -9.32 -4.34 -7.23
N LYS A 269 -9.70 -3.24 -7.89
CA LYS A 269 -9.66 -1.89 -7.28
C LYS A 269 -10.53 -1.80 -6.04
N GLY A 270 -11.70 -2.43 -6.06
CA GLY A 270 -12.58 -2.54 -4.91
C GLY A 270 -11.91 -3.26 -3.74
N MET A 271 -11.22 -4.38 -4.01
CA MET A 271 -10.47 -5.12 -2.96
C MET A 271 -9.28 -4.34 -2.41
N GLU A 272 -8.60 -3.52 -3.22
CA GLU A 272 -7.57 -2.58 -2.74
C GLU A 272 -8.18 -1.51 -1.82
N THR A 273 -9.35 -0.99 -2.19
CA THR A 273 -10.09 0.00 -1.39
C THR A 273 -10.56 -0.61 -0.07
N LEU A 274 -11.06 -1.86 -0.09
CA LEU A 274 -11.40 -2.62 1.10
C LEU A 274 -10.18 -2.80 2.01
N ARG A 275 -9.01 -3.12 1.44
CA ARG A 275 -7.78 -3.22 2.21
C ARG A 275 -7.38 -1.90 2.88
N ASP A 276 -7.56 -0.78 2.19
CA ASP A 276 -7.28 0.54 2.77
C ASP A 276 -8.28 0.83 3.91
N ALA A 277 -9.57 0.54 3.69
CA ALA A 277 -10.62 0.69 4.69
C ALA A 277 -10.36 -0.12 5.97
N MET A 278 -9.76 -1.32 5.89
CA MET A 278 -9.41 -2.13 7.07
C MET A 278 -8.53 -1.39 8.09
N ARG A 279 -7.73 -0.42 7.65
CA ARG A 279 -6.85 0.38 8.53
C ARG A 279 -7.64 1.35 9.40
N ASN A 280 -8.88 1.66 9.02
CA ASN A 280 -9.71 2.62 9.72
C ASN A 280 -10.62 1.91 10.72
N PRO A 281 -10.53 2.22 12.03
CA PRO A 281 -11.39 1.62 13.04
C PRO A 281 -12.86 2.03 12.88
N ALA A 282 -13.16 3.10 12.14
CA ALA A 282 -14.52 3.60 11.97
C ALA A 282 -15.46 2.62 11.24
N PHE A 283 -14.96 1.71 10.40
CA PHE A 283 -15.81 0.72 9.72
C PHE A 283 -16.10 -0.48 10.62
N SER A 284 -17.31 -1.05 10.58
CA SER A 284 -17.63 -2.28 11.34
C SER A 284 -17.10 -3.53 10.62
N ASN A 285 -17.00 -4.67 11.33
CA ASN A 285 -16.56 -5.93 10.71
C ASN A 285 -17.64 -6.48 9.76
N GLU A 286 -18.91 -6.35 10.13
CA GLU A 286 -20.07 -6.71 9.33
C GLU A 286 -20.03 -6.00 7.96
N MET A 287 -19.92 -4.66 7.94
CA MET A 287 -19.86 -3.87 6.70
C MET A 287 -18.69 -4.31 5.80
N MET A 288 -17.54 -4.61 6.40
CA MET A 288 -16.37 -5.08 5.66
C MET A 288 -16.58 -6.48 5.09
N SER A 289 -17.33 -7.34 5.79
CA SER A 289 -17.72 -8.67 5.35
C SER A 289 -18.69 -8.58 4.15
N GLU A 290 -19.76 -7.80 4.27
CA GLU A 290 -20.74 -7.54 3.21
C GLU A 290 -20.06 -7.04 1.94
N TRP A 291 -19.21 -6.02 2.07
CA TRP A 291 -18.50 -5.48 0.92
C TRP A 291 -17.53 -6.50 0.29
N SER A 292 -16.84 -7.30 1.10
CA SER A 292 -15.98 -8.37 0.58
C SER A 292 -16.78 -9.41 -0.22
N GLN A 293 -18.02 -9.70 0.20
CA GLN A 293 -18.93 -10.60 -0.50
C GLN A 293 -19.37 -10.00 -1.83
N THR A 294 -19.78 -8.73 -1.85
CA THR A 294 -20.14 -7.99 -3.07
C THR A 294 -18.99 -8.00 -4.09
N LEU A 295 -17.76 -7.71 -3.65
CA LEU A 295 -16.58 -7.74 -4.52
C LEU A 295 -16.24 -9.14 -5.03
N SER A 296 -16.44 -10.16 -4.19
CA SER A 296 -16.25 -11.55 -4.63
C SER A 296 -17.26 -11.95 -5.69
N GLN A 297 -18.53 -11.59 -5.53
CA GLN A 297 -19.57 -11.88 -6.52
C GLN A 297 -19.28 -11.18 -7.85
N MET A 298 -18.83 -9.93 -7.80
CA MET A 298 -18.35 -9.21 -8.97
C MET A 298 -17.19 -9.94 -9.67
N GLN A 299 -16.23 -10.43 -8.89
CA GLN A 299 -15.08 -11.15 -9.43
C GLN A 299 -15.50 -12.48 -10.08
N GLU A 300 -16.47 -13.19 -9.50
CA GLU A 300 -17.05 -14.43 -10.02
C GLU A 300 -17.80 -14.18 -11.32
N LEU A 301 -18.69 -13.18 -11.34
CA LEU A 301 -19.45 -12.78 -12.52
C LEU A 301 -18.51 -12.51 -13.70
N ALA A 302 -17.42 -11.75 -13.45
CA ALA A 302 -16.41 -11.43 -14.44
C ALA A 302 -15.61 -12.67 -14.92
N GLN A 303 -15.07 -13.48 -14.00
CA GLN A 303 -14.15 -14.56 -14.37
C GLN A 303 -14.84 -15.84 -14.86
N GLN A 304 -16.10 -16.03 -14.49
CA GLN A 304 -16.86 -17.23 -14.81
C GLN A 304 -17.95 -16.93 -15.81
N GLN A 305 -19.04 -16.27 -15.41
CA GLN A 305 -20.24 -16.16 -16.23
C GLN A 305 -20.00 -15.34 -17.51
N MET A 306 -19.39 -14.16 -17.40
CA MET A 306 -19.08 -13.33 -18.58
C MET A 306 -18.07 -14.01 -19.51
N GLN A 307 -17.14 -14.78 -18.94
CA GLN A 307 -16.15 -15.52 -19.71
C GLN A 307 -16.75 -16.76 -20.39
N GLU A 308 -17.77 -17.38 -19.80
CA GLU A 308 -18.58 -18.46 -20.40
C GLU A 308 -19.43 -17.90 -21.56
N ALA A 309 -20.06 -16.73 -21.39
CA ALA A 309 -20.82 -16.05 -22.45
C ALA A 309 -19.94 -15.74 -23.66
N ALA A 310 -18.74 -15.20 -23.42
CA ALA A 310 -17.77 -14.98 -24.48
C ALA A 310 -17.38 -16.28 -25.21
N GLN A 311 -17.22 -17.40 -24.49
CA GLN A 311 -16.91 -18.69 -25.11
C GLN A 311 -18.08 -19.26 -25.91
N ALA A 312 -19.32 -19.04 -25.47
CA ALA A 312 -20.52 -19.44 -26.22
C ALA A 312 -20.62 -18.65 -27.54
N LEU A 313 -20.33 -17.35 -27.52
CA LEU A 313 -20.22 -16.53 -28.73
C LEU A 313 -19.10 -17.05 -29.66
N GLU A 314 -17.90 -17.33 -29.14
CA GLU A 314 -16.81 -17.88 -29.96
C GLU A 314 -17.17 -19.23 -30.61
N GLN A 315 -17.94 -20.06 -29.92
CA GLN A 315 -18.45 -21.31 -30.49
C GLN A 315 -19.46 -21.07 -31.61
N ALA A 316 -20.33 -20.06 -31.48
CA ALA A 316 -21.28 -19.66 -32.52
C ALA A 316 -20.57 -19.12 -33.78
N ALA A 317 -19.42 -18.45 -33.63
CA ALA A 317 -18.60 -17.97 -34.75
C ALA A 317 -17.96 -19.11 -35.57
N THR A 318 -17.69 -20.28 -34.97
CA THR A 318 -17.03 -21.38 -35.70
C THR A 318 -17.97 -22.14 -36.64
N PRO A 319 -17.66 -22.25 -37.96
CA PRO A 319 -18.47 -23.03 -38.88
C PRO A 319 -18.34 -24.54 -38.61
N PRO A 320 -19.38 -25.34 -38.89
CA PRO A 320 -19.32 -26.79 -38.71
C PRO A 320 -18.25 -27.40 -39.62
N SER A 321 -17.15 -27.87 -39.01
CA SER A 321 -16.12 -28.62 -39.72
C SER A 321 -16.69 -29.94 -40.26
N PRO A 322 -16.50 -30.28 -41.56
CA PRO A 322 -16.98 -31.54 -42.12
C PRO A 322 -16.02 -32.68 -41.79
N SER A 323 -15.95 -33.13 -40.53
CA SER A 323 -15.53 -34.48 -40.15
C SER A 323 -15.38 -34.66 -38.64
N SER A 324 -16.40 -35.21 -37.99
CA SER A 324 -16.21 -36.33 -37.05
C SER A 324 -17.51 -37.13 -36.92
N PRO A 325 -17.47 -38.48 -36.95
CA PRO A 325 -18.67 -39.30 -36.98
C PRO A 325 -19.34 -39.32 -35.61
N SER A 326 -20.65 -39.10 -35.61
CA SER A 326 -21.56 -39.40 -34.52
C SER A 326 -21.27 -40.77 -33.90
N SER A 327 -20.94 -40.79 -32.61
CA SER A 327 -20.94 -42.00 -31.79
C SER A 327 -22.39 -42.51 -31.60
N PRO A 328 -22.65 -43.81 -31.75
CA PRO A 328 -24.01 -44.35 -31.76
C PRO A 328 -24.57 -44.56 -30.34
N SER A 329 -25.79 -44.09 -30.10
CA SER A 329 -26.61 -44.52 -28.97
C SER A 329 -27.15 -45.96 -29.19
N PRO A 330 -27.48 -46.73 -28.14
CA PRO A 330 -27.85 -48.14 -28.24
C PRO A 330 -29.29 -48.35 -28.77
N PRO A 331 -29.60 -49.52 -29.37
CA PRO A 331 -30.86 -49.72 -30.08
C PRO A 331 -32.00 -50.11 -29.11
N SER A 332 -33.09 -49.34 -29.13
CA SER A 332 -34.39 -49.78 -28.64
C SER A 332 -35.35 -50.06 -29.79
N GLN A 333 -36.10 -51.14 -29.63
CA GLN A 333 -36.80 -51.90 -30.65
C GLN A 333 -37.95 -51.15 -31.32
N SER A 334 -38.05 -51.40 -32.63
CA SER A 334 -39.12 -51.01 -33.55
C SER A 334 -40.49 -51.64 -33.25
N LYS A 335 -41.56 -50.85 -33.43
CA LYS A 335 -42.84 -51.27 -34.04
C LYS A 335 -43.38 -50.15 -34.96
N PRO A 336 -44.07 -50.48 -36.07
CA PRO A 336 -44.33 -49.52 -37.15
C PRO A 336 -45.76 -48.95 -37.19
N SER A 337 -45.87 -47.82 -37.90
CA SER A 337 -47.05 -47.30 -38.64
C SER A 337 -48.02 -46.38 -37.89
N SER A 338 -48.05 -45.09 -38.24
CA SER A 338 -48.93 -44.56 -39.30
C SER A 338 -48.74 -43.05 -39.49
N GLN A 339 -48.93 -42.62 -40.74
CA GLN A 339 -48.75 -41.28 -41.28
C GLN A 339 -49.67 -40.24 -40.62
N GLN A 340 -49.09 -39.07 -40.29
CA GLN A 340 -49.77 -37.79 -40.47
C GLN A 340 -48.73 -36.68 -40.67
N ALA A 341 -48.90 -35.94 -41.77
CA ALA A 341 -48.08 -34.79 -42.13
C ALA A 341 -48.39 -33.61 -41.18
N SER A 342 -47.33 -32.97 -40.69
CA SER A 342 -47.32 -31.64 -40.07
C SER A 342 -45.93 -31.04 -40.36
N PRO A 343 -45.82 -29.70 -40.44
CA PRO A 343 -44.68 -29.03 -41.09
C PRO A 343 -43.38 -29.29 -40.32
N ALA A 344 -42.26 -29.26 -41.04
CA ALA A 344 -40.93 -29.42 -40.49
C ALA A 344 -40.68 -28.41 -39.37
N SER A 345 -40.66 -28.88 -38.13
CA SER A 345 -39.89 -28.26 -37.06
C SER A 345 -38.43 -28.63 -37.32
N SER A 346 -37.70 -27.73 -37.98
CA SER A 346 -36.24 -27.80 -38.05
C SER A 346 -35.68 -27.69 -36.64
N SER A 347 -34.90 -28.68 -36.23
CA SER A 347 -34.06 -28.55 -35.04
C SER A 347 -33.06 -27.40 -35.28
N PRO A 348 -32.83 -26.50 -34.29
CA PRO A 348 -31.90 -25.39 -34.45
C PRO A 348 -30.49 -25.90 -34.76
N SER A 349 -29.75 -25.12 -35.54
CA SER A 349 -28.36 -25.48 -35.89
C SER A 349 -27.43 -25.37 -34.67
N PRO A 350 -26.28 -26.06 -34.63
CA PRO A 350 -25.35 -25.93 -33.49
C PRO A 350 -24.88 -24.49 -33.23
N GLN A 351 -24.77 -23.66 -34.27
CA GLN A 351 -24.40 -22.24 -34.15
C GLN A 351 -25.55 -21.40 -33.56
N GLU A 352 -26.78 -21.66 -34.00
CA GLU A 352 -27.98 -21.02 -33.46
C GLU A 352 -28.22 -21.40 -31.99
N GLN A 353 -27.90 -22.64 -31.60
CA GLN A 353 -27.94 -23.10 -30.21
C GLN A 353 -26.89 -22.39 -29.34
N ALA A 354 -25.64 -22.28 -29.81
CA ALA A 354 -24.59 -21.56 -29.10
C ALA A 354 -24.91 -20.07 -28.94
N LEU A 355 -25.55 -19.45 -29.96
CA LEU A 355 -25.99 -18.06 -29.88
C LEU A 355 -27.17 -17.87 -28.90
N GLN A 356 -28.10 -18.84 -28.84
CA GLN A 356 -29.17 -18.87 -27.83
C GLN A 356 -28.61 -19.03 -26.41
N GLU A 357 -27.60 -19.88 -26.24
CA GLU A 357 -26.92 -20.07 -24.95
C GLU A 357 -26.18 -18.79 -24.51
N ALA A 358 -25.44 -18.14 -25.42
CA ALA A 358 -24.79 -16.86 -25.16
C ALA A 358 -25.82 -15.78 -24.76
N GLN A 359 -26.91 -15.66 -25.52
CA GLN A 359 -27.98 -14.70 -25.24
C GLN A 359 -28.65 -14.93 -23.89
N GLN A 360 -28.83 -16.19 -23.48
CA GLN A 360 -29.36 -16.52 -22.15
C GLN A 360 -28.36 -16.12 -21.06
N GLN A 361 -27.08 -16.44 -21.23
CA GLN A 361 -26.04 -16.08 -20.26
C GLN A 361 -25.89 -14.57 -20.12
N GLU A 362 -25.92 -13.80 -21.21
CA GLU A 362 -25.91 -12.32 -21.20
C GLU A 362 -27.10 -11.75 -20.41
N GLN A 363 -28.29 -12.37 -20.50
CA GLN A 363 -29.45 -11.97 -19.69
C GLN A 363 -29.27 -12.26 -18.20
N GLU A 364 -28.71 -13.41 -17.86
CA GLU A 364 -28.39 -13.78 -16.47
C GLU A 364 -27.32 -12.84 -15.90
N ILE A 365 -26.33 -12.44 -16.71
CA ILE A 365 -25.31 -11.45 -16.34
C ILE A 365 -25.94 -10.09 -16.10
N LEU A 366 -26.89 -9.64 -16.93
CA LEU A 366 -27.59 -8.37 -16.72
C LEU A 366 -28.38 -8.34 -15.40
N GLU A 367 -29.05 -9.44 -15.06
CA GLU A 367 -29.75 -9.59 -13.77
C GLU A 367 -28.75 -9.54 -12.61
N ALA A 368 -27.64 -10.28 -12.71
CA ALA A 368 -26.58 -10.26 -11.70
C ALA A 368 -25.91 -8.88 -11.55
N LEU A 369 -25.70 -8.14 -12.64
CA LEU A 369 -25.19 -6.76 -12.60
C LEU A 369 -26.18 -5.80 -11.94
N GLN A 370 -27.48 -6.00 -12.14
CA GLN A 370 -28.52 -5.21 -11.49
C GLN A 370 -28.53 -5.47 -9.97
N ASP A 371 -28.42 -6.74 -9.57
CA ASP A 371 -28.33 -7.12 -8.15
C ASP A 371 -27.06 -6.57 -7.51
N LEU A 372 -25.91 -6.67 -8.19
CA LEU A 372 -24.65 -6.08 -7.74
C LEU A 372 -24.77 -4.56 -7.55
N GLN A 373 -25.41 -3.85 -8.49
CA GLN A 373 -25.66 -2.42 -8.34
C GLN A 373 -26.54 -2.10 -7.13
N ALA A 374 -27.55 -2.94 -6.84
CA ALA A 374 -28.41 -2.75 -5.68
C ALA A 374 -27.61 -2.95 -4.37
N MET A 375 -26.80 -4.01 -4.28
CA MET A 375 -25.94 -4.27 -3.11
C MET A 375 -24.92 -3.15 -2.90
N VAL A 376 -24.21 -2.71 -3.94
CA VAL A 376 -23.25 -1.60 -3.84
C VAL A 376 -23.93 -0.29 -3.42
N ASN A 377 -25.15 -0.03 -3.87
CA ASN A 377 -25.92 1.15 -3.44
C ASN A 377 -26.27 1.09 -1.94
N GLU A 378 -26.68 -0.08 -1.46
CA GLU A 378 -26.99 -0.28 -0.05
C GLU A 378 -25.73 -0.12 0.81
N ASP A 379 -24.62 -0.74 0.41
CA ASP A 379 -23.31 -0.58 1.06
C ASP A 379 -22.89 0.89 1.11
N LEU A 380 -23.07 1.63 0.00
CA LEU A 380 -22.79 3.07 -0.07
C LEU A 380 -23.70 3.90 0.84
N ASP A 381 -24.98 3.55 0.97
CA ASP A 381 -25.91 4.21 1.88
C ASP A 381 -25.51 3.97 3.34
N LYS A 382 -25.18 2.73 3.71
CA LYS A 382 -24.65 2.39 5.05
C LYS A 382 -23.34 3.14 5.33
N LEU A 383 -22.46 3.23 4.34
CA LEU A 383 -21.20 3.98 4.45
C LEU A 383 -21.46 5.47 4.64
N GLN A 384 -22.36 6.07 3.87
CA GLN A 384 -22.70 7.47 4.03
C GLN A 384 -23.32 7.74 5.41
N ALA A 385 -24.23 6.87 5.87
CA ALA A 385 -24.76 6.89 7.23
C ALA A 385 -23.64 6.96 8.29
N LEU A 386 -22.70 6.03 8.19
CA LEU A 386 -21.53 5.96 9.07
C LEU A 386 -20.65 7.22 8.95
N THR A 387 -20.35 7.71 7.75
CA THR A 387 -19.51 8.91 7.61
C THR A 387 -20.19 10.16 8.14
N LEU A 388 -21.52 10.28 8.03
CA LEU A 388 -22.28 11.38 8.62
C LEU A 388 -22.18 11.35 10.16
N ALA A 389 -22.34 10.17 10.77
CA ALA A 389 -22.17 9.99 12.22
C ALA A 389 -20.73 10.30 12.66
N GLN A 390 -19.72 9.78 11.95
CA GLN A 390 -18.31 10.03 12.26
C GLN A 390 -17.92 11.49 12.06
N ARG A 391 -18.48 12.19 11.07
CA ARG A 391 -18.27 13.65 10.91
C ARG A 391 -18.90 14.44 12.04
N LEU A 392 -20.07 14.05 12.55
CA LEU A 392 -20.65 14.66 13.75
C LEU A 392 -19.73 14.45 14.96
N ARG A 393 -19.24 13.22 15.19
CA ARG A 393 -18.24 12.96 16.25
C ARG A 393 -16.98 13.79 16.08
N GLY A 394 -16.48 13.89 14.85
CA GLY A 394 -15.33 14.73 14.51
C GLY A 394 -15.55 16.19 14.93
N LEU A 395 -16.73 16.76 14.66
CA LEU A 395 -17.09 18.09 15.18
C LEU A 395 -17.07 18.12 16.71
N GLY A 396 -17.66 17.12 17.38
CA GLY A 396 -17.64 17.01 18.84
C GLY A 396 -16.23 16.91 19.45
N GLN A 397 -15.33 16.21 18.78
CA GLN A 397 -13.93 16.11 19.17
C GLN A 397 -13.20 17.44 18.98
N THR A 398 -13.40 18.13 17.86
CA THR A 398 -12.82 19.47 17.65
C THR A 398 -13.29 20.47 18.71
N GLU A 399 -14.56 20.42 19.12
CA GLU A 399 -15.08 21.22 20.23
C GLU A 399 -14.37 20.84 21.56
N SER A 400 -14.20 19.55 21.84
CA SER A 400 -13.50 19.10 23.06
C SER A 400 -12.03 19.55 23.11
N GLU A 401 -11.33 19.53 21.98
CA GLU A 401 -9.96 20.03 21.84
C GLU A 401 -9.88 21.56 21.96
N LEU A 402 -10.88 22.27 21.44
CA LEU A 402 -11.05 23.72 21.63
C LEU A 402 -11.26 24.06 23.12
N GLU A 403 -12.09 23.29 23.84
CA GLU A 403 -12.31 23.44 25.28
C GLU A 403 -11.00 23.29 26.06
N SER A 404 -10.27 22.20 25.80
CA SER A 404 -8.97 21.92 26.43
C SER A 404 -7.97 23.04 26.18
N SER A 405 -7.82 23.45 24.92
CA SER A 405 -6.90 24.53 24.52
C SER A 405 -7.27 25.88 25.13
N LEU A 406 -8.57 26.16 25.28
CA LEU A 406 -9.07 27.36 25.93
C LEU A 406 -8.80 27.34 27.44
N MET A 407 -8.94 26.19 28.09
CA MET A 407 -8.72 25.98 29.52
C MET A 407 -7.24 26.04 29.91
N ASP A 408 -6.34 25.51 29.08
CA ASP A 408 -4.89 25.62 29.29
C ASP A 408 -4.41 27.08 29.39
N GLY A 409 -5.06 27.99 28.65
CA GLY A 409 -4.79 29.42 28.70
C GLY A 409 -5.50 30.17 29.83
N ALA A 410 -6.52 29.58 30.43
CA ALA A 410 -7.47 30.28 31.30
C ALA A 410 -6.79 30.93 32.51
N GLU A 411 -5.83 30.27 33.17
CA GLU A 411 -5.12 30.86 34.32
C GLU A 411 -4.42 32.19 33.98
N SER A 412 -3.98 32.35 32.73
CA SER A 412 -3.21 33.51 32.26
C SER A 412 -4.07 34.59 31.58
N THR A 413 -5.30 34.26 31.17
CA THR A 413 -6.19 35.15 30.40
C THR A 413 -7.42 35.60 31.18
N LEU A 414 -7.76 34.90 32.26
CA LEU A 414 -8.98 35.15 33.04
C LEU A 414 -8.96 36.54 33.70
N GLY A 415 -10.04 37.29 33.49
CA GLY A 415 -10.22 38.64 34.05
C GLY A 415 -9.58 39.79 33.26
N LEU A 416 -8.93 39.51 32.12
CA LEU A 416 -8.40 40.51 31.20
C LEU A 416 -9.42 40.82 30.08
N PHE A 417 -9.41 42.05 29.56
CA PHE A 417 -10.13 42.34 28.31
C PHE A 417 -9.33 41.92 27.08
N THR A 418 -9.98 41.73 25.93
CA THR A 418 -9.33 41.31 24.66
C THR A 418 -8.16 42.21 24.24
N ASP A 419 -8.26 43.51 24.49
CA ASP A 419 -7.21 44.49 24.21
C ASP A 419 -6.06 44.43 25.22
N GLU A 420 -6.30 43.92 26.43
CA GLU A 420 -5.31 43.73 27.49
C GLU A 420 -4.58 42.38 27.41
N LEU A 421 -5.05 41.45 26.57
CA LEU A 421 -4.38 40.17 26.36
C LEU A 421 -2.96 40.33 25.82
N PRO A 422 -1.98 39.56 26.34
CA PRO A 422 -0.66 39.47 25.72
C PRO A 422 -0.74 39.06 24.25
N PRO A 423 0.16 39.53 23.37
CA PRO A 423 0.10 39.23 21.93
C PRO A 423 0.00 37.74 21.60
N ARG A 424 0.69 36.88 22.37
CA ARG A 424 0.62 35.42 22.25
C ARG A 424 -0.81 34.90 22.44
N TRP A 425 -1.48 35.33 23.51
CA TRP A 425 -2.85 34.88 23.82
C TRP A 425 -3.89 35.48 22.90
N ARG A 426 -3.68 36.72 22.43
CA ARG A 426 -4.55 37.31 21.40
C ARG A 426 -4.49 36.51 20.11
N ALA A 427 -3.29 36.11 19.66
CA ALA A 427 -3.12 35.25 18.50
C ALA A 427 -3.72 33.85 18.73
N ALA A 428 -3.57 33.27 19.92
CA ALA A 428 -4.18 31.98 20.27
C ALA A 428 -5.72 32.04 20.23
N HIS A 429 -6.35 33.02 20.88
CA HIS A 429 -7.80 33.20 20.84
C HIS A 429 -8.32 33.48 19.43
N GLN A 430 -7.56 34.21 18.60
CA GLN A 430 -7.90 34.40 17.20
C GLN A 430 -7.92 33.06 16.46
N LYS A 431 -6.87 32.23 16.62
CA LYS A 431 -6.81 30.89 16.02
C LYS A 431 -7.97 30.00 16.48
N LEU A 432 -8.26 29.97 17.79
CA LEU A 432 -9.41 29.21 18.32
C LEU A 432 -10.74 29.71 17.75
N GLY A 433 -10.89 31.02 17.57
CA GLY A 433 -12.05 31.61 16.92
C GLY A 433 -12.15 31.28 15.43
N GLU A 434 -11.03 31.19 14.71
CA GLU A 434 -10.99 30.73 13.32
C GLU A 434 -11.41 29.25 13.23
N THR A 435 -10.91 28.38 14.11
CA THR A 435 -11.33 26.98 14.20
C THR A 435 -12.82 26.86 14.49
N GLN A 436 -13.36 27.59 15.48
CA GLN A 436 -14.80 27.58 15.79
C GLN A 436 -15.67 27.99 14.59
N GLN A 437 -15.20 28.96 13.79
CA GLN A 437 -15.89 29.41 12.59
C GLN A 437 -15.91 28.32 11.52
N GLU A 438 -14.79 27.63 11.33
CA GLU A 438 -14.68 26.50 10.42
C GLU A 438 -15.61 25.36 10.85
N THR A 439 -15.64 25.03 12.15
CA THR A 439 -16.57 24.04 12.73
C THR A 439 -18.03 24.44 12.46
N ALA A 440 -18.37 25.73 12.57
CA ALA A 440 -19.71 26.22 12.23
C ALA A 440 -20.07 26.03 10.75
N GLY A 441 -19.12 26.28 9.84
CA GLY A 441 -19.29 26.02 8.40
C GLY A 441 -19.52 24.54 8.11
N LYS A 442 -18.62 23.69 8.63
CA LYS A 442 -18.70 22.22 8.50
C LYS A 442 -19.99 21.66 9.08
N ALA A 443 -20.45 22.16 10.22
CA ALA A 443 -21.73 21.76 10.83
C ALA A 443 -22.94 22.13 9.96
N GLY A 444 -22.90 23.28 9.28
CA GLY A 444 -23.95 23.70 8.35
C GLY A 444 -24.00 22.83 7.10
N GLU A 445 -22.83 22.54 6.50
CA GLU A 445 -22.73 21.61 5.36
C GLU A 445 -23.25 20.22 5.74
N LEU A 446 -22.80 19.71 6.89
CA LEU A 446 -23.23 18.41 7.40
C LEU A 446 -24.74 18.34 7.66
N GLN A 447 -25.34 19.41 8.19
CA GLN A 447 -26.79 19.49 8.36
C GLN A 447 -27.54 19.37 7.03
N GLU A 448 -27.07 20.04 5.98
CA GLU A 448 -27.66 19.95 4.65
C GLU A 448 -27.50 18.55 4.06
N GLU A 449 -26.34 17.93 4.25
CA GLU A 449 -26.06 16.57 3.77
C GLU A 449 -26.91 15.53 4.47
N ILE A 450 -27.07 15.60 5.79
CA ILE A 450 -27.99 14.73 6.56
C ILE A 450 -29.42 14.90 6.03
N GLY A 451 -29.84 16.14 5.75
CA GLY A 451 -31.15 16.42 5.17
C GLY A 451 -31.35 15.79 3.78
N ARG A 452 -30.34 15.89 2.90
CA ARG A 452 -30.38 15.26 1.57
C ARG A 452 -30.35 13.74 1.65
N PHE A 453 -29.58 13.17 2.57
CA PHE A 453 -29.55 11.75 2.82
C PHE A 453 -30.94 11.24 3.23
N PHE A 454 -31.59 11.93 4.18
CA PHE A 454 -32.97 11.64 4.57
C PHE A 454 -33.96 11.74 3.40
N GLU A 455 -33.84 12.75 2.54
CA GLU A 455 -34.70 12.88 1.36
C GLU A 455 -34.55 11.70 0.38
N ARG A 456 -33.36 11.09 0.31
CA ARG A 456 -33.07 9.93 -0.54
C ARG A 456 -33.51 8.61 0.10
N THR A 457 -33.11 8.37 1.35
CA THR A 457 -33.26 7.06 2.03
C THR A 457 -34.54 6.95 2.85
N GLN A 458 -35.16 8.08 3.23
CA GLN A 458 -36.35 8.17 4.10
C GLN A 458 -36.16 7.55 5.50
N GLN A 459 -34.92 7.40 5.97
CA GLN A 459 -34.62 6.88 7.30
C GLN A 459 -34.93 7.90 8.40
N GLU A 460 -35.88 7.58 9.29
CA GLU A 460 -36.43 8.48 10.32
C GLU A 460 -35.36 9.15 11.22
N PRO A 461 -34.32 8.45 11.74
CA PRO A 461 -33.31 9.07 12.61
C PRO A 461 -32.58 10.28 11.99
N TYR A 462 -32.34 10.25 10.68
CA TYR A 462 -31.66 11.32 9.95
C TYR A 462 -32.53 12.57 9.80
N GLY A 463 -33.84 12.37 9.60
CA GLY A 463 -34.81 13.46 9.61
C GLY A 463 -34.86 14.14 10.98
N GLU A 464 -34.91 13.36 12.05
CA GLU A 464 -34.93 13.87 13.43
C GLU A 464 -33.67 14.69 13.75
N VAL A 465 -32.48 14.18 13.41
CA VAL A 465 -31.22 14.89 13.67
C VAL A 465 -31.11 16.17 12.83
N SER A 466 -31.47 16.12 11.54
CA SER A 466 -31.45 17.33 10.68
C SER A 466 -32.39 18.41 11.19
N GLU A 467 -33.61 18.04 11.61
CA GLU A 467 -34.55 18.97 12.23
C GLU A 467 -34.03 19.48 13.58
N ALA A 468 -33.48 18.61 14.43
CA ALA A 468 -32.91 19.00 15.72
C ALA A 468 -31.74 20.00 15.58
N MET A 469 -30.86 19.81 14.60
CA MET A 469 -29.78 20.76 14.28
C MET A 469 -30.35 22.11 13.84
N LYS A 470 -31.39 22.09 13.01
CA LYS A 470 -32.08 23.32 12.56
C LYS A 470 -32.77 24.05 13.70
N GLU A 471 -33.46 23.33 14.58
CA GLU A 471 -34.14 23.88 15.76
C GLU A 471 -33.16 24.51 16.75
N LYS A 472 -32.01 23.86 16.96
CA LYS A 472 -30.94 24.39 17.83
C LYS A 472 -30.12 25.51 17.18
N GLN A 473 -30.38 25.84 15.91
CA GLN A 473 -29.65 26.84 15.14
C GLN A 473 -28.13 26.62 15.22
N THR A 474 -27.65 25.40 14.95
CA THR A 474 -26.26 24.96 15.17
C THR A 474 -25.22 25.98 14.70
N VAL A 475 -25.34 26.49 13.47
CA VAL A 475 -24.40 27.47 12.90
C VAL A 475 -24.39 28.79 13.69
N GLU A 476 -25.56 29.32 14.05
CA GLU A 476 -25.67 30.56 14.83
C GLU A 476 -25.13 30.35 16.26
N GLY A 477 -25.41 29.19 16.84
CA GLY A 477 -24.93 28.79 18.17
C GLY A 477 -23.40 28.71 18.25
N LEU A 478 -22.76 28.07 17.28
CA LEU A 478 -21.29 27.98 17.20
C LEU A 478 -20.64 29.34 16.89
N THR A 479 -21.28 30.16 16.05
CA THR A 479 -20.82 31.53 15.77
C THR A 479 -20.92 32.42 17.03
N ALA A 480 -21.94 32.20 17.87
CA ALA A 480 -22.03 32.89 19.15
C ALA A 480 -20.90 32.47 20.10
N THR A 481 -20.55 31.19 20.16
CA THR A 481 -19.39 30.67 20.90
C THR A 481 -18.09 31.31 20.42
N GLN A 482 -17.89 31.42 19.09
CA GLN A 482 -16.74 32.10 18.49
C GLN A 482 -16.62 33.53 19.00
N GLU A 483 -17.72 34.28 19.04
CA GLU A 483 -17.73 35.65 19.52
C GLU A 483 -17.32 35.74 21.00
N MET A 484 -17.72 34.77 21.82
CA MET A 484 -17.31 34.67 23.23
C MET A 484 -15.81 34.40 23.38
N ILE A 485 -15.24 33.49 22.58
CA ILE A 485 -13.79 33.20 22.54
C ILE A 485 -13.01 34.49 22.20
N LEU A 486 -13.41 35.20 21.15
CA LEU A 486 -12.76 36.43 20.71
C LEU A 486 -12.88 37.57 21.72
N LYS A 487 -13.98 37.62 22.48
CA LYS A 487 -14.21 38.58 23.57
C LYS A 487 -13.53 38.19 24.89
N ASN A 488 -12.77 37.09 24.91
CA ASN A 488 -12.11 36.56 26.11
C ASN A 488 -13.10 36.24 27.26
N ILE A 489 -14.31 35.80 26.93
CA ILE A 489 -15.30 35.31 27.91
C ILE A 489 -15.07 33.80 28.09
N THR A 490 -13.90 33.44 28.63
CA THR A 490 -13.36 32.08 28.56
C THR A 490 -14.21 31.02 29.23
N MET A 491 -14.75 31.28 30.42
CA MET A 491 -15.55 30.29 31.16
C MET A 491 -16.91 30.02 30.48
N ASP A 492 -17.63 31.07 30.08
CA ASP A 492 -18.91 30.91 29.40
C ASP A 492 -18.71 30.26 28.01
N ALA A 493 -17.63 30.62 27.30
CA ALA A 493 -17.27 30.00 26.03
C ALA A 493 -16.99 28.50 26.21
N ALA A 494 -16.18 28.11 27.19
CA ALA A 494 -15.88 26.70 27.45
C ALA A 494 -17.11 25.88 27.84
N ASP A 495 -17.97 26.42 28.72
CA ASP A 495 -19.23 25.76 29.07
C ASP A 495 -20.10 25.52 27.81
N GLN A 496 -20.14 26.50 26.90
CA GLN A 496 -20.90 26.39 25.66
C GLN A 496 -20.28 25.40 24.66
N ILE A 497 -18.95 25.39 24.53
CA ILE A 497 -18.19 24.41 23.73
C ILE A 497 -18.47 22.98 24.24
N ALA A 498 -18.39 22.76 25.56
CA ALA A 498 -18.66 21.45 26.17
C ALA A 498 -20.11 20.98 25.91
N VAL A 499 -21.07 21.90 25.86
CA VAL A 499 -22.46 21.59 25.49
C VAL A 499 -22.56 21.18 24.02
N TRP A 500 -21.87 21.88 23.11
CA TRP A 500 -21.85 21.52 21.69
C TRP A 500 -21.15 20.19 21.45
N ALA A 501 -20.01 19.94 22.09
CA ALA A 501 -19.30 18.66 22.02
C ALA A 501 -20.22 17.47 22.34
N ARG A 502 -20.93 17.54 23.48
CA ARG A 502 -21.89 16.50 23.88
C ARG A 502 -23.09 16.40 22.94
N GLN A 503 -23.53 17.52 22.35
CA GLN A 503 -24.67 17.52 21.45
C GLN A 503 -24.31 16.84 20.12
N PHE A 504 -23.13 17.11 19.59
CA PHE A 504 -22.61 16.45 18.40
C PHE A 504 -22.45 14.95 18.62
N GLU A 505 -21.92 14.54 19.78
CA GLU A 505 -21.85 13.12 20.13
C GLU A 505 -23.23 12.48 20.20
N ALA A 506 -24.20 13.14 20.86
CA ALA A 506 -25.56 12.62 20.97
C ALA A 506 -26.28 12.49 19.62
N TRP A 507 -26.03 13.42 18.69
CA TRP A 507 -26.54 13.31 17.32
C TRP A 507 -25.81 12.20 16.54
N ALA A 508 -24.50 12.07 16.69
CA ALA A 508 -23.73 11.00 16.05
C ALA A 508 -24.25 9.62 16.46
N SER A 509 -24.43 9.37 17.77
CA SER A 509 -24.95 8.09 18.27
C SER A 509 -26.37 7.77 17.80
N GLN A 510 -27.17 8.76 17.41
CA GLN A 510 -28.51 8.53 16.85
C GLN A 510 -28.47 8.17 15.36
N LEU A 511 -27.41 8.56 14.66
CA LEU A 511 -27.22 8.27 13.25
C LEU A 511 -26.44 6.98 13.00
N GLU A 512 -25.75 6.45 14.01
CA GLU A 512 -25.09 5.16 13.83
C GLU A 512 -26.15 4.09 13.55
N PRO A 513 -25.92 3.23 12.52
CA PRO A 513 -26.76 2.08 12.34
C PRO A 513 -26.70 1.25 13.62
N ASP A 514 -27.86 0.96 14.22
CA ASP A 514 -27.95 0.09 15.39
C ASP A 514 -27.40 -1.29 14.99
N GLU A 515 -26.22 -1.68 15.51
CA GLU A 515 -25.67 -3.05 15.37
C GLU A 515 -26.67 -4.12 15.89
N GLU A 516 -27.65 -3.72 16.70
CA GLU A 516 -28.66 -4.62 17.27
C GLU A 516 -30.03 -4.63 16.53
N SER A 517 -30.31 -3.71 15.58
CA SER A 517 -31.70 -3.53 15.09
C SER A 517 -32.05 -4.19 13.74
N GLU A 518 -31.17 -4.99 13.13
CA GLU A 518 -31.54 -5.87 12.01
C GLU A 518 -31.52 -7.38 12.37
N GLY A 519 -31.23 -7.73 13.62
CA GLY A 519 -31.30 -9.11 14.14
C GLY A 519 -32.71 -9.67 14.39
N ALA A 520 -33.78 -9.03 13.92
CA ALA A 520 -35.16 -9.45 14.18
C ALA A 520 -36.03 -9.51 12.90
N GLY A 521 -35.48 -10.08 11.83
CA GLY A 521 -36.18 -10.32 10.57
C GLY A 521 -35.88 -11.67 9.91
N GLY A 522 -35.19 -12.60 10.57
CA GLY A 522 -34.88 -13.92 10.03
C GLY A 522 -36.11 -14.82 9.97
N GLY A 523 -36.77 -14.86 8.81
CA GLY A 523 -37.70 -15.94 8.49
C GLY A 523 -36.92 -17.26 8.44
N GLU A 524 -37.31 -18.22 9.27
CA GLU A 524 -36.80 -19.60 9.25
C GLU A 524 -37.01 -20.21 7.84
N GLY A 525 -35.98 -20.08 7.01
CA GLY A 525 -35.80 -20.76 5.73
C GLY A 525 -34.65 -21.75 5.87
N GLU A 526 -34.96 -23.03 5.76
CA GLU A 526 -34.02 -24.15 5.93
C GLU A 526 -32.96 -24.14 4.81
N GLY A 527 -31.82 -23.48 5.04
CA GLY A 527 -30.72 -23.32 4.06
C GLY A 527 -29.33 -23.14 4.72
N GLY A 528 -28.93 -24.04 5.61
CA GLY A 528 -27.74 -23.89 6.49
C GLY A 528 -26.35 -23.98 5.85
N GLY A 529 -26.15 -23.45 4.64
CA GLY A 529 -24.85 -23.38 3.98
C GLY A 529 -24.29 -21.96 3.82
N GLU A 530 -25.15 -20.96 3.66
CA GLU A 530 -24.74 -19.57 3.39
C GLU A 530 -24.41 -18.80 4.69
N ASP A 531 -25.24 -18.95 5.73
CA ASP A 531 -25.02 -18.30 7.04
C ASP A 531 -23.66 -18.66 7.67
N GLN A 532 -23.25 -19.94 7.61
CA GLN A 532 -21.95 -20.37 8.15
C GLN A 532 -20.76 -19.80 7.39
N GLN A 533 -20.93 -19.47 6.11
CA GLN A 533 -19.85 -18.89 5.31
C GLN A 533 -19.70 -17.40 5.61
N GLN A 534 -20.81 -16.69 5.84
CA GLN A 534 -20.82 -15.27 6.26
C GLN A 534 -20.19 -15.10 7.65
N ASP A 535 -20.56 -15.96 8.60
CA ASP A 535 -19.96 -16.01 9.95
C ASP A 535 -18.42 -16.19 9.88
N LEU A 536 -17.95 -17.07 8.98
CA LEU A 536 -16.51 -17.31 8.78
C LEU A 536 -15.81 -16.08 8.17
N THR A 537 -16.39 -15.45 7.14
CA THR A 537 -15.77 -14.27 6.51
C THR A 537 -15.73 -13.09 7.46
N GLU A 538 -16.78 -12.87 8.24
CA GLU A 538 -16.82 -11.81 9.26
C GLU A 538 -15.73 -12.02 10.32
N GLN A 539 -15.65 -13.23 10.89
CA GLN A 539 -14.61 -13.54 11.87
C GLN A 539 -13.20 -13.45 11.27
N LEU A 540 -13.02 -13.80 10.00
CA LEU A 540 -11.74 -13.63 9.30
C LEU A 540 -11.35 -12.16 9.17
N MET A 541 -12.29 -11.30 8.77
CA MET A 541 -12.08 -9.86 8.64
C MET A 541 -11.75 -9.23 9.99
N ALA A 542 -12.46 -9.63 11.04
CA ALA A 542 -12.19 -9.18 12.41
C ALA A 542 -10.76 -9.53 12.85
N LEU A 543 -10.30 -10.77 12.60
CA LEU A 543 -8.94 -11.19 12.90
C LEU A 543 -7.88 -10.49 12.05
N LEU A 544 -8.14 -10.24 10.76
CA LEU A 544 -7.24 -9.49 9.89
C LEU A 544 -7.03 -8.06 10.38
N ARG A 545 -8.12 -7.38 10.78
CA ARG A 545 -8.06 -6.01 11.33
C ARG A 545 -7.35 -5.98 12.68
N MET A 546 -7.66 -6.93 13.56
CA MET A 546 -6.97 -7.08 14.84
C MET A 546 -5.47 -7.32 14.68
N ARG A 547 -5.07 -8.08 13.66
CA ARG A 547 -3.66 -8.27 13.32
C ARG A 547 -3.01 -6.98 12.84
N GLU A 548 -3.70 -6.17 12.04
CA GLU A 548 -3.20 -4.88 11.57
C GLU A 548 -3.06 -3.87 12.72
N SER A 549 -4.03 -3.81 13.63
CA SER A 549 -3.94 -2.96 14.82
C SER A 549 -2.81 -3.40 15.76
N GLU A 550 -2.60 -4.70 15.95
CA GLU A 550 -1.48 -5.23 16.73
C GLU A 550 -0.11 -4.89 16.10
N LEU A 551 -0.01 -4.93 14.76
CA LEU A 551 1.18 -4.51 14.03
C LEU A 551 1.46 -3.01 14.23
N ASN A 552 0.43 -2.18 14.11
CA ASN A 552 0.50 -0.75 14.35
C ASN A 552 0.96 -0.46 15.78
N LEU A 553 0.34 -1.10 16.77
CA LEU A 553 0.68 -0.96 18.18
C LEU A 553 2.16 -1.35 18.43
N ARG A 554 2.62 -2.48 17.89
CA ARG A 554 4.02 -2.90 18.01
C ARG A 554 5.00 -1.89 17.40
N MET A 555 4.65 -1.28 16.27
CA MET A 555 5.48 -0.24 15.67
C MET A 555 5.55 1.01 16.57
N GLN A 556 4.45 1.38 17.22
CA GLN A 556 4.44 2.46 18.20
C GLN A 556 5.25 2.10 19.45
N THR A 557 5.14 0.88 19.97
CA THR A 557 5.96 0.38 21.09
C THR A 557 7.45 0.45 20.76
N ARG A 558 7.85 0.03 19.55
CA ARG A 558 9.24 0.15 19.06
C ARG A 558 9.70 1.60 18.94
N LEU A 559 8.83 2.53 18.56
CA LEU A 559 9.16 3.95 18.53
C LEU A 559 9.46 4.47 19.94
N LEU A 560 8.65 4.08 20.94
CA LEU A 560 8.81 4.50 22.34
C LEU A 560 10.03 3.89 23.05
N ASP A 561 10.60 2.81 22.53
CA ASP A 561 11.82 2.21 23.06
C ASP A 561 13.09 3.01 22.69
N ARG A 562 13.03 3.85 21.64
CA ARG A 562 14.18 4.67 21.23
C ARG A 562 14.49 5.77 22.26
N PRO A 563 15.78 6.15 22.43
CA PRO A 563 16.24 7.08 23.46
C PRO A 563 15.90 8.56 23.18
N SER A 564 14.69 8.86 22.70
CA SER A 564 14.26 10.21 22.31
C SER A 564 13.83 11.10 23.49
N GLN A 565 13.77 12.43 23.26
CA GLN A 565 13.22 13.42 24.20
C GLN A 565 11.75 13.14 24.59
N GLN A 566 11.06 12.19 23.93
CA GLN A 566 9.68 11.80 24.25
C GLN A 566 9.55 11.06 25.60
N GLN A 567 10.65 10.82 26.32
CA GLN A 567 10.63 10.34 27.71
C GLN A 567 9.71 11.15 28.63
N ALA A 568 9.53 12.46 28.39
CA ALA A 568 8.63 13.31 29.18
C ALA A 568 7.16 12.84 29.14
N ASN A 569 6.73 12.23 28.03
CA ASN A 569 5.37 11.71 27.83
C ASN A 569 5.34 10.17 27.69
N LYS A 570 6.47 9.49 27.89
CA LYS A 570 6.58 8.04 27.71
C LYS A 570 5.62 7.29 28.63
N GLU A 571 5.55 7.65 29.91
CA GLU A 571 4.63 7.01 30.87
C GLU A 571 3.16 7.17 30.47
N THR A 572 2.77 8.33 29.94
CA THR A 572 1.41 8.57 29.46
C THR A 572 1.12 7.74 28.21
N ARG A 573 2.07 7.69 27.27
CA ARG A 573 1.93 6.97 26.01
C ARG A 573 1.93 5.46 26.19
N THR A 574 2.78 4.91 27.06
CA THR A 574 2.76 3.47 27.37
C THR A 574 1.44 3.05 28.02
N LYS A 575 0.80 3.93 28.81
CA LYS A 575 -0.54 3.69 29.33
C LYS A 575 -1.61 3.72 28.24
N GLU A 576 -1.50 4.63 27.28
CA GLU A 576 -2.40 4.67 26.13
C GLU A 576 -2.28 3.41 25.27
N LEU A 577 -1.05 2.98 24.96
CA LEU A 577 -0.82 1.72 24.24
C LEU A 577 -1.33 0.52 25.05
N SER A 578 -1.14 0.51 26.38
CA SER A 578 -1.69 -0.53 27.25
C SER A 578 -3.22 -0.58 27.21
N LYS A 579 -3.88 0.58 27.16
CA LYS A 579 -5.34 0.69 26.99
C LYS A 579 -5.78 0.13 25.65
N GLN A 580 -5.13 0.53 24.55
CA GLN A 580 -5.40 0.00 23.21
C GLN A 580 -5.20 -1.52 23.14
N GLN A 581 -4.14 -2.05 23.74
CA GLN A 581 -3.90 -3.50 23.82
C GLN A 581 -5.02 -4.22 24.59
N SER A 582 -5.50 -3.62 25.68
CA SER A 582 -6.60 -4.18 26.49
C SER A 582 -7.94 -4.14 25.76
N GLU A 583 -8.20 -3.08 25.00
CA GLU A 583 -9.39 -2.95 24.16
C GLU A 583 -9.39 -4.00 23.05
N MET A 584 -8.25 -4.26 22.40
CA MET A 584 -8.13 -5.37 21.43
C MET A 584 -8.35 -6.74 22.08
N GLN A 585 -7.88 -6.92 23.31
CA GLN A 585 -8.10 -8.15 24.07
C GLN A 585 -9.59 -8.36 24.41
N GLU A 586 -10.33 -7.29 24.74
CA GLU A 586 -11.77 -7.32 24.99
C GLU A 586 -12.54 -7.59 23.68
N ALA A 587 -12.19 -6.89 22.60
CA ALA A 587 -12.77 -7.12 21.27
C ALA A 587 -12.58 -8.57 20.78
N LEU A 588 -11.48 -9.25 21.15
CA LEU A 588 -11.29 -10.67 20.85
C LEU A 588 -12.33 -11.57 21.56
N LEU A 589 -12.76 -11.19 22.77
CA LEU A 589 -13.81 -11.92 23.48
C LEU A 589 -15.17 -11.69 22.83
N ASP A 590 -15.43 -10.50 22.32
CA ASP A 590 -16.66 -10.17 21.60
C ASP A 590 -16.73 -10.93 20.27
N ILE A 591 -15.65 -10.93 19.47
CA ILE A 591 -15.53 -11.72 18.24
C ILE A 591 -15.77 -13.22 18.49
N ARG A 592 -15.28 -13.73 19.64
CA ARG A 592 -15.50 -15.11 20.05
C ARG A 592 -16.96 -15.38 20.45
N ALA A 593 -17.63 -14.39 21.05
CA ALA A 593 -19.00 -14.52 21.53
C ALA A 593 -20.02 -14.41 20.39
N GLU A 594 -19.78 -13.51 19.43
CA GLU A 594 -20.60 -13.31 18.23
C GLU A 594 -20.60 -14.55 17.34
N VAL A 595 -19.40 -15.03 16.97
CA VAL A 595 -19.24 -16.20 16.10
C VAL A 595 -18.51 -17.34 16.85
N PRO A 596 -19.26 -18.17 17.61
CA PRO A 596 -18.67 -19.23 18.41
C PRO A 596 -18.20 -20.40 17.55
N LEU A 597 -16.89 -20.46 17.28
CA LEU A 597 -16.23 -21.60 16.61
C LEU A 597 -15.42 -22.44 17.62
N PRO A 598 -15.93 -23.59 18.10
CA PRO A 598 -15.27 -24.36 19.17
C PRO A 598 -13.85 -24.86 18.84
N PHE A 599 -13.50 -24.95 17.55
CA PHE A 599 -12.16 -25.34 17.14
C PHE A 599 -11.14 -24.19 17.25
N MET A 600 -11.61 -22.94 17.29
CA MET A 600 -10.80 -21.74 17.44
C MET A 600 -10.50 -21.40 18.91
N ASP A 601 -11.30 -21.94 19.85
CA ASP A 601 -11.18 -21.68 21.29
C ASP A 601 -9.74 -21.77 21.83
N PRO A 602 -8.93 -22.82 21.51
CA PRO A 602 -7.55 -22.89 22.01
C PRO A 602 -6.67 -21.75 21.50
N VAL A 603 -6.82 -21.35 20.23
CA VAL A 603 -6.00 -20.31 19.61
C VAL A 603 -6.42 -18.93 20.13
N PHE A 604 -7.71 -18.70 20.34
CA PHE A 604 -8.21 -17.48 20.99
C PHE A 604 -7.70 -17.33 22.43
N GLU A 605 -7.63 -18.42 23.21
CA GLU A 605 -7.03 -18.39 24.55
C GLU A 605 -5.53 -18.03 24.50
N GLU A 606 -4.79 -18.52 23.51
CA GLU A 606 -3.38 -18.17 23.30
C GLU A 606 -3.21 -16.69 22.92
N ILE A 607 -3.96 -16.19 21.93
CA ILE A 607 -3.92 -14.77 21.52
C ILE A 607 -4.24 -13.87 22.71
N HIS A 608 -5.35 -14.15 23.41
CA HIS A 608 -5.77 -13.39 24.59
C HIS A 608 -4.67 -13.38 25.67
N GLY A 609 -3.97 -14.50 25.87
CA GLY A 609 -2.84 -14.59 26.79
C GLY A 609 -1.64 -13.72 26.37
N HIS A 610 -1.27 -13.73 25.10
CA HIS A 610 -0.18 -12.92 24.56
C HIS A 610 -0.50 -11.42 24.65
N MET A 611 -1.70 -11.01 24.26
CA MET A 611 -2.18 -9.64 24.37
C MET A 611 -2.19 -9.14 25.83
N GLY A 612 -2.64 -9.98 26.76
CA GLY A 612 -2.61 -9.64 28.19
C GLY A 612 -1.19 -9.42 28.72
N ASN A 613 -0.23 -10.23 28.29
CA ASN A 613 1.18 -10.05 28.67
C ASN A 613 1.76 -8.74 28.12
N ALA A 614 1.43 -8.39 26.87
CA ALA A 614 1.83 -7.11 26.27
C ALA A 614 1.21 -5.92 27.00
N ALA A 615 -0.10 -5.98 27.29
CA ALA A 615 -0.85 -4.95 28.00
C ALA A 615 -0.26 -4.70 29.40
N ASP A 616 0.07 -5.76 30.14
CA ASP A 616 0.67 -5.70 31.47
C ASP A 616 2.08 -5.08 31.47
N GLY A 617 2.88 -5.35 30.43
CA GLY A 617 4.19 -4.74 30.25
C GLY A 617 4.09 -3.25 29.96
N LEU A 618 3.23 -2.87 29.01
CA LEU A 618 2.96 -1.48 28.66
C LEU A 618 2.39 -0.69 29.85
N ALA A 619 1.52 -1.29 30.66
CA ALA A 619 0.97 -0.69 31.89
C ALA A 619 2.07 -0.36 32.90
N ARG A 620 3.15 -1.16 32.94
CA ARG A 620 4.34 -0.93 33.78
C ARG A 620 5.31 0.11 33.19
N GLY A 621 5.04 0.64 32.00
CA GLY A 621 5.92 1.57 31.29
C GLY A 621 7.09 0.90 30.57
N GLU A 622 7.02 -0.42 30.39
CA GLU A 622 8.02 -1.22 29.71
C GLU A 622 7.78 -1.17 28.19
N THR A 623 8.83 -0.91 27.41
CA THR A 623 8.79 -0.89 25.92
C THR A 623 9.85 -1.79 25.31
N HIS A 624 10.55 -2.54 26.15
CA HIS A 624 11.72 -3.32 25.78
C HIS A 624 11.33 -4.63 25.08
N ALA A 625 12.34 -5.38 24.65
CA ALA A 625 12.22 -6.60 23.86
C ALA A 625 11.14 -7.59 24.34
N GLU A 626 10.93 -7.75 25.65
CA GLU A 626 9.91 -8.66 26.19
C GLU A 626 8.46 -8.28 25.80
N VAL A 627 8.14 -6.98 25.78
CA VAL A 627 6.81 -6.48 25.37
C VAL A 627 6.63 -6.67 23.87
N VAL A 628 7.65 -6.28 23.09
CA VAL A 628 7.67 -6.45 21.64
C VAL A 628 7.61 -7.94 21.25
N GLU A 629 8.17 -8.83 22.06
CA GLU A 629 8.08 -10.28 21.88
C GLU A 629 6.66 -10.79 22.14
N ALA A 630 5.98 -10.32 23.20
CA ALA A 630 4.59 -10.66 23.47
C ALA A 630 3.64 -10.19 22.34
N GLU A 631 3.79 -8.94 21.88
CA GLU A 631 3.07 -8.40 20.70
C GLU A 631 3.39 -9.24 19.44
N THR A 632 4.65 -9.65 19.26
CA THR A 632 5.04 -10.49 18.11
C THR A 632 4.43 -11.89 18.19
N GLN A 633 4.35 -12.48 19.37
CA GLN A 633 3.68 -13.75 19.58
C GLN A 633 2.18 -13.63 19.27
N SER A 634 1.52 -12.57 19.77
CA SER A 634 0.12 -12.23 19.45
C SER A 634 -0.11 -12.18 17.93
N ILE A 635 0.72 -11.41 17.20
CA ILE A 635 0.65 -11.32 15.72
C ILE A 635 0.82 -12.68 15.05
N ASN A 636 1.76 -13.50 15.51
CA ASN A 636 2.01 -14.83 14.94
C ASN A 636 0.80 -15.75 15.18
N THR A 637 0.27 -15.78 16.40
CA THR A 637 -0.92 -16.57 16.75
C THR A 637 -2.18 -16.09 16.04
N LEU A 638 -2.35 -14.78 15.83
CA LEU A 638 -3.39 -14.22 14.96
C LEU A 638 -3.23 -14.70 13.53
N THR A 639 -2.00 -14.72 13.01
CA THR A 639 -1.70 -15.24 11.67
C THR A 639 -2.07 -16.73 11.56
N ASP A 640 -1.79 -17.53 12.59
CA ASP A 640 -2.18 -18.93 12.65
C ASP A 640 -3.71 -19.10 12.69
N ALA A 641 -4.42 -18.28 13.47
CA ALA A 641 -5.87 -18.24 13.53
C ALA A 641 -6.50 -17.94 12.15
N ILE A 642 -5.99 -16.91 11.47
CA ILE A 642 -6.44 -16.49 10.13
C ILE A 642 -6.17 -17.62 9.11
N ASN A 643 -5.00 -18.27 9.17
CA ASN A 643 -4.68 -19.41 8.30
C ASN A 643 -5.61 -20.61 8.54
N LEU A 644 -5.88 -20.95 9.80
CA LEU A 644 -6.79 -22.04 10.18
C LEU A 644 -8.21 -21.78 9.67
N LEU A 645 -8.69 -20.55 9.82
CA LEU A 645 -10.01 -20.15 9.40
C LEU A 645 -10.12 -20.14 7.87
N ASN A 646 -9.11 -19.62 7.17
CA ASN A 646 -9.03 -19.67 5.71
C ASN A 646 -8.98 -21.11 5.16
N GLU A 647 -8.22 -22.01 5.80
CA GLU A 647 -8.19 -23.44 5.41
C GLU A 647 -9.56 -24.10 5.61
N GLN A 648 -10.28 -23.75 6.68
CA GLN A 648 -11.61 -24.26 6.95
C GLN A 648 -12.64 -23.73 5.93
N ALA A 649 -12.57 -22.46 5.57
CA ALA A 649 -13.39 -21.85 4.51
C ALA A 649 -13.14 -22.53 3.15
N GLN A 650 -11.88 -22.80 2.80
CA GLN A 650 -11.52 -23.51 1.56
C GLN A 650 -11.99 -24.97 1.53
N LYS A 651 -11.98 -25.66 2.68
CA LYS A 651 -12.50 -27.05 2.78
C LYS A 651 -14.01 -27.11 2.57
N ASN A 652 -14.74 -26.08 2.99
CA ASN A 652 -16.17 -26.01 2.81
C ASN A 652 -16.54 -25.72 1.34
N ASN A 653 -15.73 -24.95 0.60
CA ASN A 653 -16.00 -24.71 -0.83
C ASN A 653 -14.73 -24.43 -1.68
N PRO A 654 -14.03 -25.47 -2.19
CA PRO A 654 -12.74 -25.34 -2.87
C PRO A 654 -12.79 -24.67 -4.26
N SER A 655 -13.98 -24.34 -4.76
CA SER A 655 -14.20 -23.70 -6.07
C SER A 655 -14.72 -22.26 -5.98
N SER A 656 -14.89 -21.69 -4.78
CA SER A 656 -15.36 -20.31 -4.64
C SER A 656 -14.24 -19.30 -4.94
N SER A 657 -14.55 -18.34 -5.82
CA SER A 657 -13.69 -17.19 -6.16
C SER A 657 -13.36 -16.33 -4.93
N ALA A 658 -14.27 -16.27 -3.95
CA ALA A 658 -14.10 -15.65 -2.64
C ALA A 658 -12.87 -16.18 -1.91
N SER A 659 -12.74 -17.51 -1.82
CA SER A 659 -11.61 -18.14 -1.14
C SER A 659 -10.29 -17.88 -1.85
N GLN A 660 -10.30 -17.78 -3.19
CA GLN A 660 -9.11 -17.50 -3.99
C GLN A 660 -8.69 -16.02 -3.90
N SER A 661 -9.64 -15.09 -4.02
CA SER A 661 -9.37 -13.64 -3.89
C SER A 661 -8.90 -13.29 -2.48
N MET A 662 -9.49 -13.90 -1.46
CA MET A 662 -9.08 -13.76 -0.07
C MET A 662 -7.74 -14.44 0.22
N SER A 663 -7.45 -15.60 -0.41
CA SER A 663 -6.10 -16.20 -0.35
C SER A 663 -5.04 -15.35 -1.03
N LEU A 664 -5.38 -14.65 -2.12
CA LEU A 664 -4.50 -13.71 -2.81
C LEU A 664 -4.27 -12.46 -1.97
N MET A 665 -5.32 -11.91 -1.37
CA MET A 665 -5.22 -10.81 -0.40
C MET A 665 -4.30 -11.22 0.77
N MET A 666 -4.49 -12.43 1.30
CA MET A 666 -3.66 -12.94 2.38
C MET A 666 -2.21 -13.18 1.94
N GLN A 667 -2.00 -13.71 0.72
CA GLN A 667 -0.65 -13.86 0.15
C GLN A 667 0.02 -12.49 -0.05
N MET A 668 -0.72 -11.47 -0.45
CA MET A 668 -0.21 -10.11 -0.64
C MET A 668 0.07 -9.42 0.70
N MET A 669 -0.76 -9.65 1.72
CA MET A 669 -0.53 -9.17 3.09
C MET A 669 0.67 -9.89 3.74
N MET A 670 0.82 -11.20 3.50
CA MET A 670 1.97 -11.99 3.98
C MET A 670 3.25 -11.68 3.20
N ALA A 671 3.19 -11.43 1.89
CA ALA A 671 4.32 -11.02 1.07
C ALA A 671 4.84 -9.63 1.46
N SER A 672 3.96 -8.74 1.92
CA SER A 672 4.38 -7.46 2.50
C SER A 672 5.25 -7.63 3.76
N GLN A 673 5.13 -8.76 4.47
CA GLN A 673 5.97 -9.11 5.62
C GLN A 673 7.13 -10.06 5.32
N SER A 674 7.01 -10.97 4.35
CA SER A 674 8.02 -12.02 4.13
C SER A 674 9.35 -11.51 3.56
N MET A 675 9.41 -10.25 3.12
CA MET A 675 10.67 -9.57 2.76
C MET A 675 11.37 -8.91 3.96
N GLY A 676 10.74 -8.89 5.15
CA GLY A 676 11.25 -8.24 6.37
C GLY A 676 11.85 -9.18 7.41
N GLN A 677 11.86 -10.50 7.19
CA GLN A 677 12.35 -11.47 8.18
C GLN A 677 13.37 -12.43 7.57
N GLN A 678 14.53 -11.91 7.18
CA GLN A 678 15.74 -12.71 7.04
C GLN A 678 16.79 -12.23 8.07
N SER A 679 16.47 -12.45 9.35
CA SER A 679 17.47 -12.40 10.41
C SER A 679 18.18 -13.75 10.51
N ASN A 680 19.48 -13.69 10.31
CA ASN A 680 20.46 -14.75 10.34
C ASN A 680 20.50 -15.48 11.71
N SER A 681 20.03 -16.73 11.77
CA SER A 681 20.46 -17.71 12.79
C SER A 681 20.47 -19.14 12.21
N PRO A 682 21.54 -19.92 12.41
CA PRO A 682 21.71 -21.22 11.76
C PRO A 682 20.94 -22.31 12.52
N GLN A 683 19.76 -22.68 12.04
CA GLN A 683 19.06 -23.87 12.50
C GLN A 683 19.26 -25.01 11.49
N ASP A 684 20.10 -25.95 11.93
CA ASP A 684 20.34 -27.27 11.36
C ASP A 684 19.02 -28.06 11.27
N GLY A 685 18.65 -28.43 10.05
CA GLY A 685 17.36 -29.05 9.72
C GLY A 685 17.49 -29.87 8.44
N GLY A 686 18.29 -30.93 8.50
CA GLY A 686 18.51 -31.85 7.40
C GLY A 686 17.23 -32.56 6.96
N SER A 687 17.01 -32.60 5.65
CA SER A 687 16.19 -33.62 5.03
C SER A 687 16.82 -34.10 3.73
N SER A 688 16.84 -35.41 3.62
CA SER A 688 17.61 -36.23 2.70
C SER A 688 16.98 -36.32 1.31
N ALA A 689 17.65 -35.78 0.30
CA ALA A 689 17.46 -36.16 -1.09
C ALA A 689 18.79 -35.99 -1.85
N GLY A 690 19.63 -37.03 -1.77
CA GLY A 690 20.90 -37.09 -2.48
C GLY A 690 20.71 -37.33 -3.97
N GLY A 691 21.42 -36.55 -4.78
CA GLY A 691 21.67 -36.80 -6.20
C GLY A 691 23.07 -36.31 -6.53
N ASP A 692 24.00 -37.24 -6.69
CA ASP A 692 25.40 -36.97 -7.01
C ASP A 692 25.57 -36.45 -8.43
N THR A 693 26.14 -35.25 -8.60
CA THR A 693 26.84 -34.90 -9.84
C THR A 693 28.11 -34.11 -9.54
N ASP A 694 29.18 -34.86 -9.30
CA ASP A 694 30.56 -34.43 -9.53
C ASP A 694 30.76 -34.14 -11.03
N ARG A 695 30.79 -32.86 -11.43
CA ARG A 695 31.54 -32.41 -12.63
C ARG A 695 32.13 -31.02 -12.44
N GLN A 696 33.46 -30.97 -12.53
CA GLN A 696 34.26 -29.77 -12.73
C GLN A 696 33.80 -29.02 -14.00
N ALA A 697 33.52 -27.73 -13.86
CA ALA A 697 33.33 -26.83 -14.99
C ALA A 697 34.70 -26.60 -15.67
N GLY A 698 34.81 -27.08 -16.91
CA GLY A 698 35.95 -26.84 -17.79
C GLY A 698 35.79 -25.53 -18.55
N ASP A 699 36.90 -24.82 -18.67
CA ASP A 699 37.12 -23.66 -19.53
C ASP A 699 36.67 -23.93 -20.97
N SER A 700 35.83 -23.05 -21.53
CA SER A 700 35.61 -22.98 -22.97
C SER A 700 35.76 -21.53 -23.44
N THR A 701 36.94 -21.27 -23.99
CA THR A 701 37.26 -20.14 -24.85
C THR A 701 36.46 -20.21 -26.15
N GLY A 702 35.59 -19.22 -26.37
CA GLY A 702 34.96 -18.95 -27.66
C GLY A 702 35.15 -17.48 -27.99
N ALA A 703 35.91 -17.20 -29.05
CA ALA A 703 36.08 -15.87 -29.60
C ALA A 703 34.84 -15.51 -30.43
N ASP A 704 34.30 -14.32 -30.22
CA ASP A 704 33.40 -13.68 -31.18
C ASP A 704 33.82 -12.22 -31.34
N GLU A 705 34.25 -11.89 -32.55
CA GLU A 705 34.49 -10.53 -33.03
C GLU A 705 33.13 -9.91 -33.40
N GLY A 706 32.78 -8.79 -32.80
CA GLY A 706 31.58 -8.02 -33.12
C GLY A 706 31.84 -6.53 -32.95
N ASP A 707 31.76 -5.83 -34.07
CA ASP A 707 32.14 -4.44 -34.32
C ASP A 707 31.28 -3.41 -33.56
N ALA A 708 31.84 -2.21 -33.42
CA ALA A 708 31.26 -1.06 -32.73
C ALA A 708 30.01 -0.48 -33.42
N ALA A 709 28.97 -0.16 -32.65
CA ALA A 709 27.92 0.76 -33.09
C ALA A 709 27.33 1.59 -31.94
N GLU A 710 27.27 2.87 -32.24
CA GLU A 710 26.77 4.07 -31.59
C GLU A 710 25.55 4.02 -30.64
N SER A 711 25.61 5.04 -29.78
CA SER A 711 24.70 5.56 -28.78
C SER A 711 23.19 5.66 -29.10
N ARG A 712 22.42 5.31 -28.05
CA ARG A 712 21.22 5.97 -27.50
C ARG A 712 19.98 6.09 -28.40
N THR A 713 19.02 5.20 -28.13
CA THR A 713 17.59 5.46 -28.34
C THR A 713 16.93 5.86 -27.01
N VAL A 714 16.24 6.99 -27.03
CA VAL A 714 15.38 7.48 -25.94
C VAL A 714 14.12 6.62 -25.92
N SER A 715 13.84 5.98 -24.77
CA SER A 715 12.54 5.36 -24.53
C SER A 715 11.49 6.46 -24.38
N LYS A 716 10.60 6.58 -25.38
CA LYS A 716 9.33 7.28 -25.23
C LYS A 716 8.41 6.35 -24.42
N GLY A 717 8.23 6.65 -23.14
CA GLY A 717 7.13 6.09 -22.35
C GLY A 717 5.80 6.56 -22.93
N SER A 718 5.05 5.63 -23.49
CA SER A 718 3.64 5.81 -23.87
C SER A 718 2.81 6.07 -22.62
N GLY A 719 1.94 7.08 -22.70
CA GLY A 719 1.19 7.63 -21.57
C GLY A 719 0.17 6.68 -20.97
N GLN A 720 0.15 6.70 -19.64
CA GLN A 720 -1.04 6.43 -18.83
C GLN A 720 -1.63 7.81 -18.53
N ALA A 721 -2.73 8.16 -19.19
CA ALA A 721 -3.41 9.42 -18.97
C ALA A 721 -4.21 9.31 -17.66
N PHE A 722 -3.65 9.86 -16.58
CA PHE A 722 -4.42 10.16 -15.37
C PHE A 722 -5.57 11.11 -15.75
N ASN A 723 -6.81 10.75 -15.42
CA ASN A 723 -7.94 11.66 -15.48
C ASN A 723 -7.76 12.75 -14.42
N LEU A 724 -7.02 13.81 -14.76
CA LEU A 724 -6.88 14.99 -13.91
C LEU A 724 -8.22 15.74 -13.80
N PRO A 725 -8.60 16.20 -12.59
CA PRO A 725 -9.73 17.10 -12.40
C PRO A 725 -9.60 18.36 -13.28
N ALA A 726 -10.71 18.86 -13.81
CA ALA A 726 -10.74 19.91 -14.84
C ALA A 726 -10.01 21.21 -14.43
N GLU A 727 -9.89 21.46 -13.13
CA GLU A 727 -9.24 22.65 -12.57
C GLU A 727 -7.72 22.66 -12.79
N PHE A 728 -7.08 21.49 -12.94
CA PHE A 728 -5.63 21.38 -13.11
C PHE A 728 -5.17 21.37 -14.57
N ARG A 729 -6.06 21.13 -15.55
CA ARG A 729 -5.67 21.14 -16.97
C ARG A 729 -5.12 22.49 -17.40
N LYS A 730 -5.73 23.57 -16.91
CA LYS A 730 -5.40 24.94 -17.31
C LYS A 730 -4.07 25.41 -16.73
N SER A 731 -3.71 24.96 -15.52
CA SER A 731 -2.42 25.27 -14.89
C SER A 731 -1.27 24.47 -15.52
N PHE A 732 -1.49 23.20 -15.87
CA PHE A 732 -0.51 22.40 -16.59
C PHE A 732 -0.28 22.87 -18.03
N GLU A 733 -1.33 23.28 -18.75
CA GLU A 733 -1.20 23.82 -20.10
C GLU A 733 -0.40 25.13 -20.09
N LEU A 734 -0.60 26.00 -19.10
CA LEU A 734 0.21 27.20 -18.89
C LEU A 734 1.66 26.86 -18.52
N TYR A 735 1.89 25.83 -17.71
CA TYR A 735 3.23 25.37 -17.33
C TYR A 735 4.01 24.83 -18.55
N PHE A 736 3.39 24.00 -19.39
CA PHE A 736 4.03 23.47 -20.60
C PHE A 736 4.25 24.56 -21.66
N GLN A 737 3.32 25.50 -21.81
CA GLN A 737 3.48 26.63 -22.72
C GLN A 737 4.61 27.57 -22.28
N GLN A 738 4.88 27.66 -20.98
CA GLN A 738 6.01 28.42 -20.43
C GLN A 738 7.34 27.68 -20.60
N LEU A 739 7.34 26.34 -20.54
CA LEU A 739 8.50 25.48 -20.84
C LEU A 739 8.88 25.50 -22.33
N GLU A 740 7.90 25.51 -23.24
CA GLU A 740 8.17 25.63 -24.68
C GLU A 740 8.74 26.99 -25.06
N GLN A 741 8.36 28.07 -24.37
CA GLN A 741 8.92 29.41 -24.60
C GLN A 741 10.36 29.58 -24.08
N LEU A 742 10.83 28.69 -23.21
CA LEU A 742 12.18 28.72 -22.64
C LEU A 742 13.20 27.89 -23.45
N SER A 743 12.77 27.22 -24.53
CA SER A 743 13.66 26.43 -25.40
C SER A 743 14.01 27.22 -26.67
N PRO A 744 15.26 27.73 -26.83
CA PRO A 744 15.66 28.40 -28.07
C PRO A 744 15.90 27.38 -29.20
N PRO A 745 15.70 27.77 -30.48
CA PRO A 745 15.88 26.85 -31.61
C PRO A 745 17.36 26.68 -31.95
N GLU A 746 17.92 25.48 -31.75
CA GLU A 746 19.22 25.11 -32.33
C GLU A 746 19.07 24.79 -33.82
N ASN A 747 19.58 25.70 -34.65
CA ASN A 747 19.76 25.54 -36.09
C ASN A 747 20.88 24.53 -36.38
N LEU A 748 20.55 23.47 -37.11
CA LEU A 748 21.54 22.60 -37.76
C LEU A 748 22.13 23.31 -39.00
N SER A 749 23.37 23.78 -38.90
CA SER A 749 24.19 24.14 -40.07
C SER A 749 25.28 23.10 -40.30
N ASN A 750 25.14 22.33 -41.38
CA ASN A 750 26.16 21.43 -41.90
C ASN A 750 27.21 22.20 -42.72
N GLY A 751 28.48 22.11 -42.31
CA GLY A 751 29.68 21.90 -43.13
C GLY A 751 30.10 22.89 -44.24
N GLY A 752 31.31 23.44 -44.12
CA GLY A 752 32.10 23.97 -45.24
C GLY A 752 33.38 24.73 -44.85
N THR A 753 34.50 24.01 -44.85
CA THR A 753 35.93 24.35 -44.63
C THR A 753 36.49 25.56 -45.42
N PRO A 754 37.73 26.06 -45.16
CA PRO A 754 38.84 25.48 -44.38
C PRO A 754 39.32 26.26 -43.16
#